data_AF-A0A366SBR4-F1
#
_entry.id   AF-A0A366SBR4-F1
#
_cell.length_a   1.000
_cell.length_b   1.000
_cell.length_c   1.000
_cell.angle_alpha   90.00
_cell.angle_beta   90.00
_cell.angle_gamma   90.00
#
_symmetry.space_group_name_H-M   'P 1'
#
loop_
_entity.id
_entity.type
_entity.pdbx_description
1 polymer ?
#
loop_
_entity_poly.entity_id
_entity_poly.type
_entity_poly.pdbx_seq_one_letter_code
_entity_poly.pdbx_strand_id
1 'polypeptide(L)'
;MEAAKPEYQHFVPQFILRNFNHPFLYPSTPKGRLKCKKRHHETGKYPGDPVVNCLQLLPTGFKIEEHSIRRVCGLNDMYTDRSLTAEVPRQLERKFSRLECSTSLIIRKIVTAQEQGQKDVELTRTQRTVLRKFLFLLGIRGTGFFQRYNCETIEDYKHTEDQALLRDFMESHGIERPIDVWLHGLSAIVDLDMDVGGQWQETISSAVYFAIAERFVEHVTGYWMAICTPANTEEEFVLTENGYNVHEGPTVGFEDKETGECISLGPAFHYFAPIAPRVMILLRSQHLPEPLDDGDPDNKAFRRQRREIMINSLYGPGTESIMEDLPVHIAFNSYSKVIDGRRIPLPGWDGRLNKNDCFTFPIFQISTEYTHKMNGLLLDNAFHGSTIIFNRQDVFLDLVEWYLTEPCEVGKNLTGENRETKRKYIEQLTIFMAAQGREVSTKIIDWPTRKDLDIARFREAGIASVRWAQELAKDRGDESEQAGTKMEKQPVNEADPGPEGMSPNESGTSREDAEEPDQLPDEVTNFGSYLRLQSYLQEDTLLRLIYERITELAAASPSHPNVPRDVSTGELEHSLAMFRIWHISAHMDRDDKFEGNGRLEKLLQSFQTQEPNFVFLHFLKRIRHALKRQEQASLVVDEKDLEGPEDDIDDGKL
;
A
#
# COMPACT_ATOMS: atom_id res chain seq x y z
N MET A 1 11.07 -41.90 -11.16
CA MET A 1 10.02 -41.50 -10.20
C MET A 1 8.78 -41.20 -11.02
N GLU A 2 7.64 -41.80 -10.66
CA GLU A 2 6.35 -41.49 -11.31
C GLU A 2 6.02 -40.02 -11.00
N ALA A 3 5.78 -39.22 -12.04
CA ALA A 3 5.49 -37.79 -11.85
C ALA A 3 4.22 -37.66 -10.99
N ALA A 4 4.33 -36.96 -9.86
CA ALA A 4 3.19 -36.72 -8.99
C ALA A 4 2.05 -36.07 -9.79
N LYS A 5 0.81 -36.51 -9.56
CA LYS A 5 -0.34 -35.93 -10.26
C LYS A 5 -0.40 -34.41 -10.01
N PRO A 6 -0.66 -33.60 -11.05
CA PRO A 6 -0.79 -32.15 -10.91
C PRO A 6 -1.82 -31.78 -9.85
N GLU A 7 -1.48 -30.82 -8.98
CA GLU A 7 -2.37 -30.30 -7.96
C GLU A 7 -2.91 -28.93 -8.37
N TYR A 8 -4.24 -28.79 -8.36
CA TYR A 8 -4.90 -27.53 -8.69
C TYR A 8 -4.94 -26.63 -7.46
N GLN A 9 -4.29 -25.48 -7.56
CA GLN A 9 -4.07 -24.54 -6.46
C GLN A 9 -4.78 -23.23 -6.75
N HIS A 10 -5.55 -22.77 -5.77
CA HIS A 10 -6.41 -21.58 -5.88
C HIS A 10 -5.64 -20.32 -5.47
N PHE A 11 -5.54 -19.34 -6.38
CA PHE A 11 -5.08 -18.00 -6.00
C PHE A 11 -6.23 -17.12 -5.47
N VAL A 12 -7.47 -17.36 -5.88
CA VAL A 12 -8.66 -16.89 -5.13
C VAL A 12 -9.25 -18.07 -4.36
N PRO A 13 -9.27 -18.05 -3.02
CA PRO A 13 -9.68 -19.21 -2.24
C PRO A 13 -11.14 -19.56 -2.46
N GLN A 14 -11.43 -20.86 -2.38
CA GLN A 14 -12.80 -21.38 -2.51
C GLN A 14 -13.76 -20.79 -1.48
N PHE A 15 -13.31 -20.40 -0.28
CA PHE A 15 -14.21 -19.83 0.72
C PHE A 15 -14.72 -18.43 0.33
N ILE A 16 -13.95 -17.66 -0.46
CA ILE A 16 -14.43 -16.40 -1.06
C ILE A 16 -15.38 -16.73 -2.21
N LEU A 17 -14.99 -17.65 -3.10
CA LEU A 17 -15.83 -18.05 -4.25
C LEU A 17 -17.20 -18.59 -3.81
N ARG A 18 -17.29 -19.22 -2.64
CA ARG A 18 -18.57 -19.67 -2.05
C ARG A 18 -19.55 -18.53 -1.79
N ASN A 19 -19.09 -17.31 -1.56
CA ASN A 19 -19.96 -16.16 -1.36
C ASN A 19 -20.64 -15.70 -2.66
N PHE A 20 -20.13 -16.14 -3.81
CA PHE A 20 -20.66 -15.83 -5.15
C PHE A 20 -21.40 -17.02 -5.79
N ASN A 21 -21.52 -18.14 -5.06
CA ASN A 21 -21.97 -19.38 -5.66
C ASN A 21 -23.50 -19.51 -5.69
N HIS A 22 -23.95 -20.41 -6.53
CA HIS A 22 -25.31 -20.92 -6.56
C HIS A 22 -25.29 -22.42 -6.88
N PRO A 23 -26.36 -23.16 -6.55
CA PRO A 23 -26.45 -24.57 -6.89
C PRO A 23 -26.63 -24.76 -8.40
N PHE A 24 -25.81 -25.61 -9.01
CA PHE A 24 -25.94 -25.94 -10.42
C PHE A 24 -27.30 -26.59 -10.72
N LEU A 25 -28.05 -26.00 -11.65
CA LEU A 25 -29.34 -26.50 -12.12
C LEU A 25 -29.17 -27.16 -13.50
N TYR A 26 -29.79 -28.32 -13.70
CA TYR A 26 -29.78 -28.94 -15.02
C TYR A 26 -30.62 -28.08 -15.99
N PRO A 27 -30.16 -27.86 -17.23
CA PRO A 27 -31.03 -27.33 -18.28
C PRO A 27 -32.25 -28.24 -18.37
N SER A 28 -33.40 -27.72 -17.96
CA SER A 28 -34.63 -28.52 -17.88
C SER A 28 -34.96 -29.02 -19.27
N THR A 29 -34.89 -30.34 -19.46
CA THR A 29 -35.47 -30.94 -20.66
C THR A 29 -36.99 -30.70 -20.60
N PRO A 30 -37.63 -30.21 -21.67
CA PRO A 30 -39.06 -29.96 -21.66
C PRO A 30 -39.80 -31.23 -21.21
N LYS A 31 -40.69 -31.05 -20.22
CA LYS A 31 -41.45 -32.11 -19.56
C LYS A 31 -42.06 -33.05 -20.60
N GLY A 32 -41.59 -34.30 -20.68
CA GLY A 32 -42.24 -35.30 -21.54
C GLY A 32 -41.42 -36.45 -22.11
N ARG A 33 -40.13 -36.62 -21.77
CA ARG A 33 -39.41 -37.84 -22.17
C ARG A 33 -38.77 -38.55 -20.99
N LEU A 34 -39.45 -39.61 -20.56
CA LEU A 34 -38.90 -40.65 -19.71
C LEU A 34 -37.56 -41.17 -20.28
N LYS A 35 -36.57 -41.31 -19.38
CA LYS A 35 -35.30 -42.02 -19.57
C LYS A 35 -34.33 -41.39 -20.57
N CYS A 36 -33.70 -40.27 -20.19
CA CYS A 36 -32.42 -39.90 -20.79
C CYS A 36 -31.31 -40.78 -20.19
N LYS A 37 -31.13 -41.97 -20.78
CA LYS A 37 -29.93 -42.78 -20.57
C LYS A 37 -28.71 -41.97 -21.05
N LYS A 38 -27.75 -41.72 -20.14
CA LYS A 38 -26.33 -41.43 -20.45
C LYS A 38 -26.09 -40.48 -21.63
N ARG A 39 -26.63 -39.25 -21.59
CA ARG A 39 -26.23 -38.19 -22.53
C ARG A 39 -25.29 -37.23 -21.82
N HIS A 40 -24.03 -37.23 -22.25
CA HIS A 40 -22.96 -36.26 -21.99
C HIS A 40 -23.13 -35.46 -20.69
N HIS A 41 -22.64 -36.02 -19.59
CA HIS A 41 -22.17 -35.17 -18.50
C HIS A 41 -21.10 -34.25 -19.11
N GLU A 42 -21.24 -32.92 -19.00
CA GLU A 42 -20.02 -32.10 -18.93
C GLU A 42 -19.21 -32.71 -17.80
N THR A 43 -18.05 -33.25 -18.13
CA THR A 43 -17.21 -33.99 -17.19
C THR A 43 -16.97 -33.15 -15.94
N GLY A 44 -17.57 -33.52 -14.81
CA GLY A 44 -17.28 -32.93 -13.50
C GLY A 44 -18.31 -31.96 -12.89
N LYS A 45 -19.55 -31.85 -13.42
CA LYS A 45 -20.65 -31.10 -12.75
C LYS A 45 -21.89 -31.99 -12.52
N TYR A 46 -22.39 -32.02 -11.30
CA TYR A 46 -23.63 -32.70 -10.90
C TYR A 46 -24.67 -31.70 -10.39
N PRO A 47 -25.98 -31.98 -10.52
CA PRO A 47 -27.03 -31.14 -9.94
C PRO A 47 -26.77 -30.85 -8.46
N GLY A 48 -26.84 -29.57 -8.07
CA GLY A 48 -26.56 -29.13 -6.71
C GLY A 48 -25.09 -28.87 -6.38
N ASP A 49 -24.15 -29.17 -7.29
CA ASP A 49 -22.76 -28.77 -7.11
C ASP A 49 -22.65 -27.23 -7.07
N PRO A 50 -21.78 -26.67 -6.21
CA PRO A 50 -21.59 -25.23 -6.13
C PRO A 50 -20.85 -24.72 -7.38
N VAL A 51 -21.49 -23.82 -8.11
CA VAL A 51 -20.97 -23.15 -9.30
C VAL A 51 -21.06 -21.63 -9.15
N VAL A 52 -20.31 -20.91 -9.96
CA VAL A 52 -20.37 -19.44 -10.08
C VAL A 52 -20.66 -19.06 -11.53
N ASN A 53 -21.34 -17.94 -11.75
CA ASN A 53 -21.50 -17.37 -13.08
C ASN A 53 -20.21 -16.65 -13.48
N CYS A 54 -19.74 -16.90 -14.70
CA CYS A 54 -18.50 -16.34 -15.21
C CYS A 54 -18.70 -15.77 -16.61
N LEU A 55 -18.18 -14.58 -16.87
CA LEU A 55 -17.78 -14.17 -18.22
C LEU A 55 -16.38 -14.72 -18.49
N GLN A 56 -16.25 -15.61 -19.46
CA GLN A 56 -14.97 -16.16 -19.91
C GLN A 56 -14.36 -15.24 -20.97
N LEU A 57 -13.15 -14.75 -20.71
CA LEU A 57 -12.42 -13.82 -21.57
C LEU A 57 -11.54 -14.59 -22.58
N LEU A 58 -12.17 -15.40 -23.43
CA LEU A 58 -11.45 -16.27 -24.36
C LEU A 58 -10.90 -15.50 -25.58
N PRO A 59 -9.78 -15.95 -26.18
CA PRO A 59 -9.24 -15.37 -27.42
C PRO A 59 -10.21 -15.42 -28.61
N THR A 60 -11.15 -16.38 -28.62
CA THR A 60 -12.12 -16.59 -29.70
C THR A 60 -13.43 -15.82 -29.53
N GLY A 61 -13.59 -15.09 -28.42
CA GLY A 61 -14.78 -14.32 -28.08
C GLY A 61 -15.32 -14.63 -26.69
N PHE A 62 -16.00 -13.67 -26.10
CA PHE A 62 -16.47 -13.78 -24.72
C PHE A 62 -17.81 -14.52 -24.62
N LYS A 63 -17.98 -15.26 -23.53
CA LYS A 63 -19.18 -16.06 -23.27
C LYS A 63 -19.48 -16.16 -21.79
N ILE A 64 -20.76 -16.22 -21.45
CA ILE A 64 -21.21 -16.51 -20.09
C ILE A 64 -21.30 -18.02 -19.91
N GLU A 65 -20.64 -18.55 -18.88
CA GLU A 65 -20.69 -19.96 -18.50
C GLU A 65 -20.68 -20.12 -16.98
N GLU A 66 -21.25 -21.21 -16.49
CA GLU A 66 -21.14 -21.61 -15.09
C GLU A 66 -19.88 -22.45 -14.87
N HIS A 67 -19.05 -22.10 -13.89
CA HIS A 67 -17.85 -22.85 -13.52
C HIS A 67 -17.95 -23.40 -12.10
N SER A 68 -17.42 -24.62 -11.89
CA SER A 68 -17.30 -25.15 -10.53
C SER A 68 -16.31 -24.32 -9.74
N ILE A 69 -16.65 -23.97 -8.49
CA ILE A 69 -15.74 -23.28 -7.57
C ILE A 69 -14.42 -24.05 -7.33
N ARG A 70 -14.41 -25.36 -7.60
CA ARG A 70 -13.22 -26.22 -7.48
C ARG A 70 -12.22 -26.05 -8.63
N ARG A 71 -12.60 -25.40 -9.72
CA ARG A 71 -11.87 -25.36 -11.00
C ARG A 71 -11.86 -23.96 -11.64
N VAL A 72 -12.05 -22.92 -10.83
CA VAL A 72 -11.97 -21.51 -11.24
C VAL A 72 -10.99 -20.79 -10.31
N CYS A 73 -10.34 -19.73 -10.82
CA CYS A 73 -9.35 -18.92 -10.10
C CYS A 73 -8.21 -19.75 -9.47
N GLY A 74 -7.67 -20.69 -10.23
CA GLY A 74 -6.53 -21.52 -9.84
C GLY A 74 -5.78 -22.09 -11.04
N LEU A 75 -4.56 -22.55 -10.79
CA LEU A 75 -3.65 -23.16 -11.75
C LEU A 75 -3.07 -24.47 -11.20
N ASN A 76 -2.60 -25.35 -12.07
CA ASN A 76 -1.92 -26.56 -11.62
C ASN A 76 -0.48 -26.27 -11.23
N ASP A 77 -0.05 -26.79 -10.08
CA ASP A 77 1.34 -26.78 -9.59
C ASP A 77 2.01 -25.40 -9.57
N MET A 78 1.24 -24.34 -9.30
CA MET A 78 1.67 -22.94 -9.22
C MET A 78 2.57 -22.66 -8.00
N TYR A 79 2.31 -23.32 -6.88
CA TYR A 79 3.07 -23.22 -5.62
C TYR A 79 3.98 -24.43 -5.39
N THR A 80 4.17 -25.26 -6.42
CA THR A 80 5.03 -26.45 -6.30
C THR A 80 6.47 -26.03 -6.47
N ASP A 81 7.25 -26.16 -5.40
CA ASP A 81 8.70 -25.99 -5.43
C ASP A 81 9.32 -27.17 -6.19
N ARG A 82 9.95 -26.86 -7.31
CA ARG A 82 10.58 -27.84 -8.21
C ARG A 82 12.09 -27.92 -8.01
N SER A 83 12.63 -27.30 -6.96
CA SER A 83 14.06 -27.33 -6.67
C SER A 83 14.47 -28.75 -6.27
N LEU A 84 15.72 -29.12 -6.58
CA LEU A 84 16.25 -30.44 -6.22
C LEU A 84 16.44 -30.60 -4.71
N THR A 85 16.45 -29.48 -3.98
CA THR A 85 16.65 -29.39 -2.54
C THR A 85 15.34 -29.29 -1.75
N ALA A 86 14.18 -29.22 -2.43
CA ALA A 86 12.88 -29.12 -1.78
C ALA A 86 12.55 -30.39 -0.95
N GLU A 87 12.62 -30.28 0.38
CA GLU A 87 12.21 -31.37 1.28
C GLU A 87 10.70 -31.67 1.18
N VAL A 88 9.88 -30.62 0.99
CA VAL A 88 8.43 -30.72 0.86
C VAL A 88 7.96 -29.81 -0.28
N PRO A 89 7.93 -30.28 -1.54
CA PRO A 89 7.58 -29.49 -2.73
C PRO A 89 6.26 -28.72 -2.66
N ARG A 90 5.33 -29.12 -1.77
CA ARG A 90 3.98 -28.56 -1.63
C ARG A 90 3.74 -27.93 -0.26
N GLN A 91 4.80 -27.48 0.41
CA GLN A 91 4.67 -26.89 1.75
C GLN A 91 3.86 -25.59 1.74
N LEU A 92 4.02 -24.77 0.70
CA LEU A 92 3.37 -23.46 0.60
C LEU A 92 1.84 -23.58 0.58
N GLU A 93 1.29 -24.59 -0.09
CA GLU A 93 -0.16 -24.88 -0.08
C GLU A 93 -0.67 -25.15 1.36
N ARG A 94 0.09 -25.89 2.16
CA ARG A 94 -0.27 -26.14 3.57
C ARG A 94 -0.22 -24.86 4.40
N LYS A 95 0.73 -23.97 4.12
CA LYS A 95 0.84 -22.66 4.79
C LYS A 95 -0.36 -21.77 4.44
N PHE A 96 -0.71 -21.67 3.15
CA PHE A 96 -1.92 -20.96 2.72
C PHE A 96 -3.18 -21.54 3.35
N SER A 97 -3.34 -22.86 3.40
CA SER A 97 -4.51 -23.50 4.02
C SER A 97 -4.72 -23.07 5.49
N ARG A 98 -3.64 -22.91 6.27
CA ARG A 98 -3.73 -22.43 7.66
C ARG A 98 -4.13 -20.96 7.76
N LEU A 99 -3.53 -20.11 6.91
CA LEU A 99 -3.88 -18.70 6.84
C LEU A 99 -5.34 -18.52 6.40
N GLU A 100 -5.75 -19.22 5.34
CA GLU A 100 -7.11 -19.20 4.81
C GLU A 100 -8.14 -19.70 5.83
N CYS A 101 -7.81 -20.72 6.63
CA CYS A 101 -8.68 -21.17 7.72
C CYS A 101 -8.96 -20.02 8.70
N SER A 102 -7.91 -19.31 9.14
CA SER A 102 -8.03 -18.18 10.06
C SER A 102 -8.79 -17.00 9.44
N THR A 103 -8.45 -16.63 8.21
CA THR A 103 -9.09 -15.50 7.51
C THR A 103 -10.54 -15.79 7.13
N SER A 104 -10.89 -17.04 6.83
CA SER A 104 -12.27 -17.42 6.50
C SER A 104 -13.25 -17.10 7.64
N LEU A 105 -12.81 -17.24 8.89
CA LEU A 105 -13.62 -16.88 10.06
C LEU A 105 -13.86 -15.37 10.14
N ILE A 106 -12.84 -14.58 9.81
CA ILE A 106 -12.90 -13.11 9.81
C ILE A 106 -13.82 -12.62 8.68
N ILE A 107 -13.62 -13.11 7.45
CA ILE A 107 -14.46 -12.74 6.30
C ILE A 107 -15.91 -13.17 6.54
N ARG A 108 -16.14 -14.37 7.08
CA ARG A 108 -17.50 -14.81 7.45
C ARG A 108 -18.14 -13.88 8.48
N LYS A 109 -17.38 -13.42 9.49
CA LYS A 109 -17.88 -12.44 10.46
C LYS A 109 -18.33 -11.15 9.78
N ILE A 110 -17.54 -10.63 8.84
CA ILE A 110 -17.87 -9.40 8.08
C ILE A 110 -19.11 -9.61 7.21
N VAL A 111 -19.16 -10.69 6.42
CA VAL A 111 -20.28 -10.98 5.52
C VAL A 111 -21.57 -11.20 6.31
N THR A 112 -21.53 -12.00 7.38
CA THR A 112 -22.70 -12.23 8.23
C THR A 112 -23.18 -10.96 8.93
N ALA A 113 -22.28 -10.06 9.35
CA ALA A 113 -22.67 -8.76 9.89
C ALA A 113 -23.46 -7.94 8.86
N GLN A 114 -22.99 -7.89 7.61
CA GLN A 114 -23.70 -7.22 6.52
C GLN A 114 -25.06 -7.88 6.21
N GLU A 115 -25.11 -9.21 6.10
CA GLU A 115 -26.35 -9.96 5.85
C GLU A 115 -27.41 -9.75 6.94
N GLN A 116 -26.98 -9.58 8.18
CA GLN A 116 -27.84 -9.28 9.33
C GLN A 116 -28.23 -7.80 9.44
N GLY A 117 -27.76 -6.95 8.52
CA GLY A 117 -28.02 -5.51 8.56
C GLY A 117 -27.34 -4.79 9.71
N GLN A 118 -26.25 -5.34 10.25
CA GLN A 118 -25.44 -4.65 11.25
C GLN A 118 -24.76 -3.43 10.60
N LYS A 119 -24.53 -2.38 11.40
CA LYS A 119 -23.90 -1.15 10.92
C LYS A 119 -22.38 -1.20 10.97
N ASP A 120 -21.83 -2.12 11.76
CA ASP A 120 -20.41 -2.25 12.00
C ASP A 120 -20.03 -3.71 12.30
N VAL A 121 -18.72 -3.95 12.31
CA VAL A 121 -18.11 -5.22 12.71
C VAL A 121 -16.86 -4.94 13.53
N GLU A 122 -16.77 -5.55 14.70
CA GLU A 122 -15.59 -5.43 15.56
C GLU A 122 -14.52 -6.48 15.19
N LEU A 123 -13.27 -6.08 15.05
CA LEU A 123 -12.13 -6.98 14.87
C LEU A 123 -11.04 -6.66 15.88
N THR A 124 -10.41 -7.68 16.45
CA THR A 124 -9.19 -7.49 17.27
C THR A 124 -8.02 -7.06 16.37
N ARG A 125 -6.96 -6.50 16.97
CA ARG A 125 -5.70 -6.18 16.27
C ARG A 125 -5.16 -7.39 15.53
N THR A 126 -5.10 -8.55 16.20
CA THR A 126 -4.64 -9.80 15.57
C THR A 126 -5.49 -10.18 14.36
N GLN A 127 -6.82 -10.11 14.45
CA GLN A 127 -7.70 -10.39 13.30
C GLN A 127 -7.47 -9.39 12.15
N ARG A 128 -7.38 -8.10 12.48
CA ARG A 128 -7.09 -7.04 11.51
C ARG A 128 -5.77 -7.26 10.79
N THR A 129 -4.73 -7.65 11.53
CA THR A 129 -3.39 -7.96 10.99
C THR A 129 -3.41 -9.19 10.08
N VAL A 130 -4.06 -10.28 10.49
CA VAL A 130 -4.24 -11.49 9.67
C VAL A 130 -4.97 -11.16 8.37
N LEU A 131 -6.04 -10.36 8.44
CA LEU A 131 -6.81 -9.94 7.28
C LEU A 131 -5.96 -9.10 6.32
N ARG A 132 -5.22 -8.09 6.81
CA ARG A 132 -4.33 -7.26 5.98
C ARG A 132 -3.26 -8.09 5.27
N LYS A 133 -2.57 -8.96 6.00
CA LYS A 133 -1.58 -9.88 5.42
C LYS A 133 -2.22 -10.73 4.32
N PHE A 134 -3.40 -11.28 4.58
CA PHE A 134 -4.11 -12.10 3.61
C PHE A 134 -4.52 -11.33 2.36
N LEU A 135 -5.00 -10.09 2.49
CA LEU A 135 -5.35 -9.23 1.35
C LEU A 135 -4.14 -8.92 0.47
N PHE A 136 -2.97 -8.64 1.05
CA PHE A 136 -1.74 -8.49 0.29
C PHE A 136 -1.40 -9.75 -0.50
N LEU A 137 -1.43 -10.91 0.16
CA LEU A 137 -1.11 -12.19 -0.44
C LEU A 137 -2.06 -12.53 -1.60
N LEU A 138 -3.35 -12.17 -1.51
CA LEU A 138 -4.28 -12.32 -2.65
C LEU A 138 -3.81 -11.53 -3.88
N GLY A 139 -3.26 -10.33 -3.69
CA GLY A 139 -2.75 -9.50 -4.79
C GLY A 139 -1.49 -10.07 -5.46
N ILE A 140 -0.56 -10.63 -4.67
CA ILE A 140 0.73 -11.10 -5.20
C ILE A 140 0.78 -12.59 -5.56
N ARG A 141 -0.23 -13.39 -5.18
CA ARG A 141 -0.28 -14.83 -5.50
C ARG A 141 -1.04 -15.15 -6.79
N GLY A 142 -1.51 -14.12 -7.49
CA GLY A 142 -2.27 -14.23 -8.74
C GLY A 142 -1.43 -14.60 -9.96
N THR A 143 -2.10 -14.83 -11.09
CA THR A 143 -1.49 -15.31 -12.33
C THR A 143 -0.47 -14.36 -12.94
N GLY A 144 -0.63 -13.04 -12.78
CA GLY A 144 0.34 -12.06 -13.27
C GLY A 144 1.71 -12.19 -12.59
N PHE A 145 1.73 -12.35 -11.27
CA PHE A 145 2.98 -12.58 -10.53
C PHE A 145 3.59 -13.94 -10.85
N PHE A 146 2.76 -14.98 -10.95
CA PHE A 146 3.23 -16.27 -11.41
C PHE A 146 3.91 -16.16 -12.78
N GLN A 147 3.28 -15.51 -13.76
CA GLN A 147 3.85 -15.33 -15.10
C GLN A 147 5.16 -14.52 -15.10
N ARG A 148 5.26 -13.49 -14.23
CA ARG A 148 6.48 -12.67 -14.07
C ARG A 148 7.69 -13.50 -13.64
N TYR A 149 7.51 -14.38 -12.65
CA TYR A 149 8.63 -15.13 -12.05
C TYR A 149 8.80 -16.55 -12.60
N ASN A 150 7.80 -17.10 -13.32
CA ASN A 150 7.84 -18.47 -13.85
C ASN A 150 8.70 -18.57 -15.13
N CYS A 151 10.00 -18.30 -14.97
CA CYS A 151 11.05 -18.51 -15.95
C CYS A 151 12.16 -19.40 -15.36
N GLU A 152 12.89 -20.10 -16.25
CA GLU A 152 13.88 -21.10 -15.84
C GLU A 152 15.20 -20.45 -15.41
N THR A 153 15.61 -19.35 -16.06
CA THR A 153 16.79 -18.58 -15.67
C THR A 153 16.49 -17.09 -15.55
N ILE A 154 17.41 -16.34 -14.93
CA ILE A 154 17.31 -14.90 -14.81
C ILE A 154 17.43 -14.19 -16.17
N GLU A 155 18.07 -14.81 -17.17
CA GLU A 155 18.14 -14.31 -18.55
C GLU A 155 16.79 -14.36 -19.27
N ASP A 156 15.91 -15.30 -18.90
CA ASP A 156 14.56 -15.42 -19.44
C ASP A 156 13.56 -14.43 -18.82
N TYR A 157 13.97 -13.73 -17.75
CA TYR A 157 13.14 -12.78 -17.03
C TYR A 157 12.95 -11.49 -17.84
N LYS A 158 11.70 -11.18 -18.20
CA LYS A 158 11.35 -10.12 -19.16
C LYS A 158 11.25 -8.71 -18.56
N HIS A 159 11.33 -8.60 -17.24
CA HIS A 159 11.15 -7.35 -16.51
C HIS A 159 12.53 -6.72 -16.27
N THR A 160 13.02 -5.99 -17.27
CA THR A 160 14.36 -5.39 -17.25
C THR A 160 14.50 -4.30 -16.19
N GLU A 161 13.38 -3.75 -15.69
CA GLU A 161 13.35 -2.71 -14.66
C GLU A 161 13.96 -3.16 -13.33
N ASP A 162 13.92 -4.45 -13.02
CA ASP A 162 14.42 -4.97 -11.74
C ASP A 162 15.27 -6.25 -11.89
N GLN A 163 15.59 -6.66 -13.12
CA GLN A 163 16.38 -7.88 -13.38
C GLN A 163 17.74 -7.88 -12.66
N ALA A 164 18.43 -6.74 -12.61
CA ALA A 164 19.73 -6.62 -11.92
C ALA A 164 19.59 -6.84 -10.41
N LEU A 165 18.58 -6.23 -9.78
CA LEU A 165 18.29 -6.38 -8.35
C LEU A 165 17.88 -7.81 -8.02
N LEU A 166 17.08 -8.43 -8.89
CA LEU A 166 16.67 -9.81 -8.74
C LEU A 166 17.87 -10.76 -8.83
N ARG A 167 18.80 -10.52 -9.76
CA ARG A 167 20.05 -11.28 -9.89
C ARG A 167 20.90 -11.18 -8.62
N ASP A 168 21.12 -9.96 -8.13
CA ASP A 168 21.91 -9.72 -6.91
C ASP A 168 21.29 -10.45 -5.69
N PHE A 169 19.96 -10.43 -5.59
CA PHE A 169 19.23 -11.17 -4.55
C PHE A 169 19.39 -12.68 -4.70
N MET A 170 19.24 -13.21 -5.91
CA MET A 170 19.38 -14.63 -6.22
C MET A 170 20.78 -15.14 -5.86
N GLU A 171 21.83 -14.42 -6.26
CA GLU A 171 23.23 -14.77 -5.99
C GLU A 171 23.53 -14.76 -4.48
N SER A 172 23.08 -13.72 -3.77
CA SER A 172 23.30 -13.60 -2.32
C SER A 172 22.56 -14.65 -1.48
N HIS A 173 21.46 -15.21 -2.00
CA HIS A 173 20.64 -16.21 -1.30
C HIS A 173 20.81 -17.63 -1.83
N GLY A 174 21.69 -17.85 -2.82
CA GLY A 174 21.90 -19.15 -3.45
C GLY A 174 20.65 -19.68 -4.16
N ILE A 175 19.82 -18.79 -4.72
CA ILE A 175 18.60 -19.14 -5.45
C ILE A 175 18.90 -19.22 -6.95
N GLU A 176 18.58 -20.34 -7.58
CA GLU A 176 18.91 -20.57 -8.99
C GLU A 176 17.86 -20.02 -9.97
N ARG A 177 16.58 -20.02 -9.58
CA ARG A 177 15.48 -19.65 -10.48
C ARG A 177 14.65 -18.48 -9.93
N PRO A 178 14.21 -17.54 -10.79
CA PRO A 178 13.34 -16.44 -10.37
C PRO A 178 12.04 -16.88 -9.68
N ILE A 179 11.45 -18.01 -10.08
CA ILE A 179 10.23 -18.53 -9.45
C ILE A 179 10.43 -18.86 -7.97
N ASP A 180 11.62 -19.32 -7.60
CA ASP A 180 11.93 -19.70 -6.23
C ASP A 180 12.06 -18.45 -5.33
N VAL A 181 12.44 -17.29 -5.89
CA VAL A 181 12.41 -15.99 -5.18
C VAL A 181 10.98 -15.62 -4.80
N TRP A 182 10.03 -15.78 -5.72
CA TRP A 182 8.62 -15.50 -5.45
C TRP A 182 8.01 -16.48 -4.45
N LEU A 183 8.28 -17.79 -4.62
CA LEU A 183 7.82 -18.82 -3.66
C LEU A 183 8.39 -18.58 -2.26
N HIS A 184 9.67 -18.22 -2.16
CA HIS A 184 10.33 -17.84 -0.91
C HIS A 184 9.66 -16.60 -0.29
N GLY A 185 9.41 -15.55 -1.08
CA GLY A 185 8.71 -14.34 -0.62
C GLY A 185 7.31 -14.64 -0.07
N LEU A 186 6.49 -15.41 -0.80
CA LEU A 186 5.17 -15.85 -0.33
C LEU A 186 5.27 -16.62 0.98
N SER A 187 6.20 -17.57 1.06
CA SER A 187 6.45 -18.41 2.24
C SER A 187 6.83 -17.56 3.47
N ALA A 188 7.78 -16.63 3.30
CA ALA A 188 8.25 -15.76 4.37
C ALA A 188 7.15 -14.83 4.89
N ILE A 189 6.36 -14.21 4.00
CA ILE A 189 5.25 -13.33 4.39
C ILE A 189 4.17 -14.09 5.16
N VAL A 190 3.83 -15.32 4.73
CA VAL A 190 2.84 -16.14 5.42
C VAL A 190 3.28 -16.43 6.86
N ASP A 191 4.54 -16.79 7.05
CA ASP A 191 5.10 -17.16 8.36
C ASP A 191 5.43 -15.95 9.27
N LEU A 192 5.57 -14.74 8.70
CA LEU A 192 5.96 -13.52 9.43
C LEU A 192 5.05 -13.24 10.65
N ASP A 193 5.60 -13.17 11.87
CA ASP A 193 4.82 -12.62 12.99
C ASP A 193 4.79 -11.10 12.91
N MET A 194 3.63 -10.53 12.61
CA MET A 194 3.44 -9.08 12.56
C MET A 194 3.15 -8.56 13.97
N ASP A 195 4.22 -8.44 14.74
CA ASP A 195 4.19 -8.00 16.12
C ASP A 195 3.72 -6.53 16.25
N VAL A 196 3.35 -6.15 17.48
CA VAL A 196 2.79 -4.82 17.76
C VAL A 196 3.88 -3.73 17.75
N GLY A 197 5.13 -4.09 17.99
CA GLY A 197 6.28 -3.19 18.01
C GLY A 197 6.89 -2.89 16.64
N GLY A 198 6.39 -3.53 15.57
CA GLY A 198 6.76 -3.18 14.19
C GLY A 198 8.07 -3.78 13.69
N GLN A 199 8.72 -4.66 14.47
CA GLN A 199 10.01 -5.30 14.12
C GLN A 199 9.92 -6.20 12.89
N TRP A 200 8.71 -6.65 12.57
CA TRP A 200 8.42 -7.38 11.34
C TRP A 200 8.83 -6.63 10.05
N GLN A 201 8.93 -5.29 10.06
CA GLN A 201 9.32 -4.51 8.88
C GLN A 201 10.80 -4.71 8.51
N GLU A 202 11.68 -4.74 9.51
CA GLU A 202 13.09 -5.04 9.30
C GLU A 202 13.27 -6.49 8.89
N THR A 203 12.57 -7.40 9.60
CA THR A 203 12.61 -8.84 9.32
C THR A 203 12.22 -9.15 7.87
N ILE A 204 11.15 -8.53 7.35
CA ILE A 204 10.71 -8.79 5.98
C ILE A 204 11.64 -8.15 4.95
N SER A 205 12.20 -6.98 5.25
CA SER A 205 13.12 -6.26 4.35
C SER A 205 14.44 -7.00 4.17
N SER A 206 14.90 -7.73 5.19
CA SER A 206 16.10 -8.57 5.07
C SER A 206 15.84 -9.94 4.45
N ALA A 207 14.65 -10.51 4.66
CA ALA A 207 14.37 -11.90 4.31
C ALA A 207 13.77 -12.09 2.90
N VAL A 208 13.18 -11.05 2.33
CA VAL A 208 12.40 -11.12 1.09
C VAL A 208 12.97 -10.16 0.05
N TYR A 209 12.89 -10.55 -1.22
CA TYR A 209 13.29 -9.69 -2.34
C TYR A 209 12.65 -8.31 -2.23
N PHE A 210 13.49 -7.26 -2.35
CA PHE A 210 13.14 -5.88 -2.03
C PHE A 210 11.81 -5.42 -2.62
N ALA A 211 11.57 -5.65 -3.92
CA ALA A 211 10.35 -5.22 -4.59
C ALA A 211 9.06 -5.87 -4.00
N ILE A 212 9.16 -7.07 -3.43
CA ILE A 212 8.04 -7.73 -2.74
C ILE A 212 7.93 -7.20 -1.30
N ALA A 213 9.07 -7.03 -0.62
CA ALA A 213 9.11 -6.57 0.77
C ALA A 213 8.60 -5.13 0.94
N GLU A 214 9.08 -4.20 0.11
CA GLU A 214 8.65 -2.80 0.11
C GLU A 214 7.14 -2.70 -0.15
N ARG A 215 6.65 -3.41 -1.16
CA ARG A 215 5.23 -3.44 -1.49
C ARG A 215 4.38 -4.01 -0.34
N PHE A 216 4.90 -4.98 0.40
CA PHE A 216 4.22 -5.52 1.59
C PHE A 216 4.15 -4.48 2.71
N VAL A 217 5.27 -3.81 3.00
CA VAL A 217 5.33 -2.74 4.01
C VAL A 217 4.35 -1.63 3.64
N GLU A 218 4.43 -1.11 2.41
CA GLU A 218 3.54 -0.06 1.91
C GLU A 218 2.07 -0.48 1.97
N HIS A 219 1.72 -1.71 1.57
CA HIS A 219 0.35 -2.21 1.66
C HIS A 219 -0.19 -2.20 3.10
N VAL A 220 0.65 -2.53 4.07
CA VAL A 220 0.25 -2.63 5.49
C VAL A 220 0.21 -1.27 6.17
N THR A 221 1.18 -0.38 5.90
CA THR A 221 1.36 0.89 6.61
C THR A 221 0.76 2.08 5.85
N GLY A 222 0.75 2.02 4.51
CA GLY A 222 0.26 3.06 3.62
C GLY A 222 -1.26 3.11 3.46
N TYR A 223 -1.97 2.04 3.85
CA TYR A 223 -3.41 1.91 3.62
C TYR A 223 -4.21 1.54 4.86
N TRP A 224 -5.38 2.13 4.99
CA TRP A 224 -6.38 1.77 5.98
C TRP A 224 -7.58 1.06 5.35
N MET A 225 -8.20 0.15 6.11
CA MET A 225 -9.32 -0.67 5.62
C MET A 225 -10.66 0.04 5.87
N ALA A 226 -11.50 0.08 4.84
CA ALA A 226 -12.92 0.39 4.93
C ALA A 226 -13.75 -0.82 4.45
N ILE A 227 -14.97 -0.97 4.95
CA ILE A 227 -15.90 -2.01 4.50
C ILE A 227 -17.08 -1.33 3.82
N CYS A 228 -17.33 -1.68 2.56
CA CYS A 228 -18.35 -1.05 1.73
C CYS A 228 -19.41 -2.06 1.30
N THR A 229 -20.67 -1.60 1.24
CA THR A 229 -21.80 -2.28 0.60
C THR A 229 -22.50 -1.30 -0.33
N PRO A 230 -23.03 -1.73 -1.49
CA PRO A 230 -23.90 -0.88 -2.30
C PRO A 230 -25.12 -0.44 -1.49
N ALA A 231 -25.47 0.84 -1.56
CA ALA A 231 -26.68 1.39 -0.97
C ALA A 231 -27.94 0.88 -1.71
N ASN A 232 -27.84 0.79 -3.05
CA ASN A 232 -28.87 0.16 -3.86
C ASN A 232 -28.84 -1.35 -3.66
N THR A 233 -29.98 -1.94 -3.31
CA THR A 233 -30.06 -3.39 -3.03
C THR A 233 -29.98 -4.27 -4.27
N GLU A 234 -30.14 -3.70 -5.45
CA GLU A 234 -30.08 -4.41 -6.73
C GLU A 234 -28.67 -4.43 -7.33
N GLU A 235 -27.72 -3.69 -6.76
CA GLU A 235 -26.34 -3.63 -7.24
C GLU A 235 -25.43 -4.62 -6.53
N GLU A 236 -24.43 -5.10 -7.27
CA GLU A 236 -23.46 -6.10 -6.80
C GLU A 236 -22.04 -5.73 -7.26
N PHE A 237 -21.04 -6.14 -6.49
CA PHE A 237 -19.64 -6.11 -6.90
C PHE A 237 -19.29 -7.34 -7.73
N VAL A 238 -18.52 -7.13 -8.80
CA VAL A 238 -17.92 -8.22 -9.57
C VAL A 238 -16.61 -8.68 -8.94
N LEU A 239 -16.19 -9.91 -9.26
CA LEU A 239 -14.90 -10.45 -8.88
C LEU A 239 -14.13 -10.84 -10.14
N THR A 240 -13.11 -10.06 -10.50
CA THR A 240 -12.20 -10.42 -11.59
C THR A 240 -11.05 -11.26 -11.08
N GLU A 241 -10.47 -12.10 -11.95
CA GLU A 241 -9.35 -12.97 -11.60
C GLU A 241 -8.16 -12.20 -10.96
N ASN A 242 -7.91 -11.00 -11.47
CA ASN A 242 -6.84 -10.10 -11.01
C ASN A 242 -7.34 -9.01 -10.04
N GLY A 243 -8.58 -9.10 -9.54
CA GLY A 243 -9.25 -8.02 -8.81
C GLY A 243 -8.49 -7.51 -7.58
N TYR A 244 -7.75 -8.39 -6.89
CA TYR A 244 -6.96 -8.02 -5.70
C TYR A 244 -5.64 -7.30 -6.02
N ASN A 245 -5.29 -7.13 -7.30
CA ASN A 245 -4.17 -6.32 -7.77
C ASN A 245 -4.64 -5.06 -8.53
N VAL A 246 -5.96 -4.86 -8.65
CA VAL A 246 -6.53 -3.66 -9.26
C VAL A 246 -6.46 -2.52 -8.25
N HIS A 247 -6.01 -1.36 -8.71
CA HIS A 247 -5.98 -0.13 -7.95
C HIS A 247 -6.62 1.03 -8.70
N GLU A 248 -7.00 2.05 -7.96
CA GLU A 248 -7.37 3.35 -8.47
C GLU A 248 -6.21 4.34 -8.32
N GLY A 249 -6.01 5.13 -9.36
CA GLY A 249 -5.15 6.31 -9.39
C GLY A 249 -4.84 6.69 -10.83
N PRO A 250 -4.61 7.99 -11.12
CA PRO A 250 -4.35 8.44 -12.46
C PRO A 250 -3.02 7.85 -12.95
N THR A 251 -3.09 7.05 -14.00
CA THR A 251 -1.91 6.45 -14.63
C THR A 251 -1.47 7.30 -15.82
N VAL A 252 -0.21 7.72 -15.84
CA VAL A 252 0.41 8.44 -16.95
C VAL A 252 1.28 7.47 -17.72
N GLY A 253 1.04 7.37 -19.03
CA GLY A 253 1.91 6.64 -19.95
C GLY A 253 3.12 7.49 -20.33
N PHE A 254 4.29 6.88 -20.33
CA PHE A 254 5.54 7.45 -20.82
C PHE A 254 6.04 6.59 -21.98
N GLU A 255 6.57 7.23 -23.02
CA GLU A 255 7.18 6.58 -24.18
C GLU A 255 8.56 7.17 -24.39
N ASP A 256 9.57 6.31 -24.36
CA ASP A 256 10.93 6.66 -24.70
C ASP A 256 11.03 6.98 -26.20
N LYS A 257 11.55 8.16 -26.54
CA LYS A 257 11.61 8.64 -27.92
C LYS A 257 12.54 7.83 -28.80
N GLU A 258 13.60 7.27 -28.24
CA GLU A 258 14.66 6.60 -29.00
C GLU A 258 14.32 5.13 -29.24
N THR A 259 13.80 4.47 -28.21
CA THR A 259 13.51 3.03 -28.22
C THR A 259 12.05 2.72 -28.56
N GLY A 260 11.14 3.68 -28.35
CA GLY A 260 9.69 3.46 -28.43
C GLY A 260 9.13 2.63 -27.26
N GLU A 261 9.96 2.34 -26.24
CA GLU A 261 9.53 1.62 -25.05
C GLU A 261 8.49 2.45 -24.27
N CYS A 262 7.49 1.78 -23.70
CA CYS A 262 6.43 2.44 -22.95
C CYS A 262 6.36 1.92 -21.52
N ILE A 263 6.31 2.84 -20.55
CA ILE A 263 5.97 2.51 -19.16
C ILE A 263 4.73 3.29 -18.71
N SER A 264 4.13 2.87 -17.62
CA SER A 264 2.96 3.51 -17.04
C SER A 264 3.17 3.68 -15.55
N LEU A 265 3.10 4.92 -15.07
CA LEU A 265 3.33 5.26 -13.68
C LEU A 265 2.10 5.97 -13.13
N GLY A 266 1.75 5.68 -11.88
CA GLY A 266 0.67 6.36 -11.18
C GLY A 266 0.63 5.92 -9.73
N PRO A 267 0.06 6.75 -8.84
CA PRO A 267 -0.13 6.35 -7.46
C PRO A 267 -1.24 5.30 -7.36
N ALA A 268 -1.20 4.50 -6.29
CA ALA A 268 -2.34 3.68 -5.90
C ALA A 268 -3.06 4.34 -4.71
N PHE A 269 -4.17 5.00 -4.99
CA PHE A 269 -5.01 5.64 -3.98
C PHE A 269 -5.97 4.66 -3.30
N HIS A 270 -6.49 3.68 -4.05
CA HIS A 270 -7.36 2.65 -3.51
C HIS A 270 -7.03 1.27 -4.07
N TYR A 271 -7.09 0.21 -3.25
CA TYR A 271 -7.16 -1.18 -3.72
C TYR A 271 -8.50 -1.82 -3.35
N PHE A 272 -8.95 -2.73 -4.20
CA PHE A 272 -10.27 -3.36 -4.09
C PHE A 272 -10.14 -4.83 -3.69
N ALA A 273 -10.95 -5.24 -2.73
CA ALA A 273 -11.09 -6.63 -2.35
C ALA A 273 -12.58 -7.01 -2.24
N PRO A 274 -13.24 -7.34 -3.36
CA PRO A 274 -14.55 -7.98 -3.33
C PRO A 274 -14.44 -9.30 -2.54
N ILE A 275 -15.23 -9.46 -1.48
CA ILE A 275 -15.27 -10.69 -0.69
C ILE A 275 -16.63 -11.39 -0.76
N ALA A 276 -17.67 -10.67 -1.17
CA ALA A 276 -19.01 -11.17 -1.49
C ALA A 276 -19.67 -10.22 -2.51
N PRO A 277 -20.76 -10.61 -3.19
CA PRO A 277 -21.47 -9.75 -4.14
C PRO A 277 -21.89 -8.40 -3.56
N ARG A 278 -22.07 -8.30 -2.24
CA ARG A 278 -22.49 -7.07 -1.56
C ARG A 278 -21.47 -6.50 -0.58
N VAL A 279 -20.28 -7.08 -0.51
CA VAL A 279 -19.26 -6.68 0.45
C VAL A 279 -17.91 -6.56 -0.23
N MET A 280 -17.36 -5.36 -0.17
CA MET A 280 -16.01 -5.05 -0.59
C MET A 280 -15.21 -4.53 0.61
N ILE A 281 -13.99 -5.01 0.77
CA ILE A 281 -12.99 -4.34 1.61
C ILE A 281 -12.22 -3.41 0.69
N LEU A 282 -12.15 -2.14 1.07
CA LEU A 282 -11.38 -1.11 0.39
C LEU A 282 -10.12 -0.83 1.19
N LEU A 283 -8.96 -0.82 0.55
CA LEU A 283 -7.74 -0.29 1.13
C LEU A 283 -7.55 1.12 0.60
N ARG A 284 -7.67 2.12 1.47
CA ARG A 284 -7.60 3.53 1.10
C ARG A 284 -6.28 4.13 1.59
N SER A 285 -5.61 4.85 0.70
CA SER A 285 -4.32 5.47 0.97
C SER A 285 -4.43 6.51 2.09
N GLN A 286 -3.44 6.54 2.98
CA GLN A 286 -3.28 7.56 4.02
C GLN A 286 -3.03 8.98 3.46
N HIS A 287 -2.72 9.11 2.17
CA HIS A 287 -2.51 10.41 1.52
C HIS A 287 -3.83 11.15 1.18
N LEU A 288 -4.95 10.41 1.13
CA LEU A 288 -6.27 10.98 0.89
C LEU A 288 -6.89 11.57 2.17
N PRO A 289 -7.80 12.56 2.06
CA PRO A 289 -8.51 13.11 3.21
C PRO A 289 -9.16 12.02 4.07
N GLU A 290 -9.00 12.16 5.39
CA GLU A 290 -9.59 11.29 6.41
C GLU A 290 -10.36 12.19 7.40
N PRO A 291 -11.70 12.10 7.47
CA PRO A 291 -12.52 13.09 8.21
C PRO A 291 -12.26 13.20 9.71
N LEU A 292 -11.84 12.11 10.39
CA LEU A 292 -11.63 12.06 11.83
C LEU A 292 -10.24 12.57 12.24
N ASP A 293 -9.22 12.31 11.41
CA ASP A 293 -7.84 12.73 11.61
C ASP A 293 -7.66 14.17 11.10
N ASP A 294 -8.27 14.56 9.97
CA ASP A 294 -8.23 15.92 9.43
C ASP A 294 -9.05 16.94 10.26
N GLY A 295 -9.84 16.47 11.24
CA GLY A 295 -10.48 17.33 12.24
C GLY A 295 -9.46 18.06 13.13
N ASP A 296 -8.23 17.54 13.20
CA ASP A 296 -7.08 18.23 13.75
C ASP A 296 -6.31 18.97 12.63
N PRO A 297 -6.16 20.31 12.70
CA PRO A 297 -5.44 21.09 11.70
C PRO A 297 -3.99 20.63 11.48
N ASP A 298 -3.31 20.13 12.51
CA ASP A 298 -1.91 19.71 12.43
C ASP A 298 -1.80 18.39 11.66
N ASN A 299 -2.67 17.42 11.95
CA ASN A 299 -2.75 16.17 11.20
C ASN A 299 -3.09 16.43 9.73
N LYS A 300 -4.05 17.33 9.47
CA LYS A 300 -4.43 17.71 8.11
C LYS A 300 -3.27 18.34 7.33
N ALA A 301 -2.52 19.22 7.98
CA ALA A 301 -1.34 19.85 7.39
C ALA A 301 -0.25 18.81 7.10
N PHE A 302 0.03 17.92 8.06
CA PHE A 302 0.99 16.82 7.92
C PHE A 302 0.63 15.88 6.77
N ARG A 303 -0.64 15.48 6.67
CA ARG A 303 -1.12 14.64 5.57
C ARG A 303 -0.95 15.31 4.20
N ARG A 304 -1.37 16.58 4.06
CA ARG A 304 -1.21 17.34 2.82
C ARG A 304 0.25 17.42 2.40
N GLN A 305 1.12 17.64 3.38
CA GLN A 305 2.56 17.69 3.17
C GLN A 305 3.12 16.35 2.69
N ARG A 306 2.76 15.24 3.35
CA ARG A 306 3.12 13.90 2.86
C ARG A 306 2.60 13.64 1.47
N ARG A 307 1.36 14.03 1.14
CA ARG A 307 0.85 13.90 -0.23
C ARG A 307 1.68 14.68 -1.25
N GLU A 308 2.07 15.91 -0.91
CA GLU A 308 2.91 16.73 -1.80
C GLU A 308 4.20 15.98 -2.16
N ILE A 309 4.91 15.47 -1.16
CA ILE A 309 6.20 14.80 -1.34
C ILE A 309 6.04 13.42 -1.98
N MET A 310 5.07 12.62 -1.52
CA MET A 310 4.93 11.22 -1.89
C MET A 310 4.21 11.01 -3.21
N ILE A 311 3.33 11.95 -3.57
CA ILE A 311 2.47 11.81 -4.73
C ILE A 311 2.78 12.90 -5.75
N ASN A 312 2.70 14.17 -5.35
CA ASN A 312 2.78 15.27 -6.31
C ASN A 312 4.20 15.44 -6.85
N SER A 313 5.24 15.24 -6.04
CA SER A 313 6.63 15.28 -6.51
C SER A 313 6.97 14.11 -7.43
N LEU A 314 6.39 12.92 -7.22
CA LEU A 314 6.68 11.72 -8.02
C LEU A 314 5.86 11.65 -9.32
N TYR A 315 4.58 12.01 -9.27
CA TYR A 315 3.64 11.83 -10.38
C TYR A 315 3.21 13.16 -11.03
N GLY A 316 3.58 14.29 -10.44
CA GLY A 316 3.28 15.64 -10.90
C GLY A 316 2.08 16.29 -10.20
N PRO A 317 1.97 17.63 -10.24
CA PRO A 317 0.84 18.36 -9.67
C PRO A 317 -0.46 18.02 -10.39
N GLY A 318 -1.57 17.96 -9.65
CA GLY A 318 -2.90 17.59 -10.19
C GLY A 318 -3.20 16.09 -10.23
N THR A 319 -2.36 15.28 -9.59
CA THR A 319 -2.59 13.83 -9.41
C THR A 319 -3.68 13.62 -8.35
N GLU A 320 -4.92 13.44 -8.80
CA GLU A 320 -6.12 13.35 -7.96
C GLU A 320 -6.82 11.99 -8.08
N SER A 321 -7.46 11.57 -6.99
CA SER A 321 -8.27 10.36 -6.97
C SER A 321 -9.68 10.66 -7.48
N ILE A 322 -10.23 9.81 -8.35
CA ILE A 322 -11.64 9.90 -8.80
C ILE A 322 -12.66 9.52 -7.71
N MET A 323 -12.15 9.08 -6.55
CA MET A 323 -12.91 8.73 -5.35
C MET A 323 -12.33 9.44 -4.11
N GLU A 324 -11.70 10.61 -4.29
CA GLU A 324 -11.12 11.38 -3.18
C GLU A 324 -12.16 11.72 -2.10
N ASP A 325 -13.40 11.97 -2.50
CA ASP A 325 -14.52 12.36 -1.65
C ASP A 325 -15.40 11.18 -1.17
N LEU A 326 -14.98 9.93 -1.43
CA LEU A 326 -15.68 8.74 -0.97
C LEU A 326 -15.99 8.82 0.54
N PRO A 327 -17.27 8.68 0.96
CA PRO A 327 -17.70 8.95 2.33
C PRO A 327 -17.39 7.77 3.27
N VAL A 328 -16.12 7.48 3.45
CA VAL A 328 -15.57 6.44 4.32
C VAL A 328 -14.59 7.05 5.32
N HIS A 329 -14.43 6.42 6.48
CA HIS A 329 -13.47 6.84 7.48
C HIS A 329 -12.79 5.63 8.14
N ILE A 330 -11.66 5.87 8.80
CA ILE A 330 -10.89 4.84 9.49
C ILE A 330 -11.68 4.28 10.68
N ALA A 331 -11.46 2.99 10.99
CA ALA A 331 -12.12 2.31 12.10
C ALA A 331 -11.94 3.04 13.45
N PHE A 332 -12.97 2.94 14.31
CA PHE A 332 -12.83 3.32 15.71
C PHE A 332 -11.98 2.27 16.44
N ASN A 333 -11.24 2.68 17.47
CA ASN A 333 -10.41 1.76 18.24
C ASN A 333 -10.75 1.84 19.74
N SER A 334 -10.39 0.80 20.48
CA SER A 334 -10.73 0.66 21.91
C SER A 334 -9.97 1.59 22.85
N TYR A 335 -8.97 2.33 22.37
CA TYR A 335 -8.08 3.18 23.18
C TYR A 335 -8.24 4.68 22.90
N SER A 336 -9.17 5.07 22.03
CA SER A 336 -9.50 6.47 21.74
C SER A 336 -11.00 6.68 21.62
N LYS A 337 -11.44 7.93 21.71
CA LYS A 337 -12.82 8.36 21.46
C LYS A 337 -12.83 9.60 20.56
N VAL A 338 -13.92 9.81 19.85
CA VAL A 338 -14.12 11.02 19.05
C VAL A 338 -14.88 12.05 19.88
N ILE A 339 -14.31 13.25 20.04
CA ILE A 339 -14.94 14.41 20.68
C ILE A 339 -14.79 15.59 19.73
N ASP A 340 -15.89 16.28 19.42
CA ASP A 340 -15.93 17.43 18.51
C ASP A 340 -15.22 17.17 17.16
N GLY A 341 -15.40 15.97 16.62
CA GLY A 341 -14.78 15.55 15.35
C GLY A 341 -13.30 15.19 15.44
N ARG A 342 -12.69 15.18 16.63
CA ARG A 342 -11.28 14.84 16.84
C ARG A 342 -11.11 13.55 17.61
N ARG A 343 -10.13 12.73 17.20
CA ARG A 343 -9.76 11.51 17.91
C ARG A 343 -8.86 11.84 19.10
N ILE A 344 -9.34 11.57 20.31
CA ILE A 344 -8.62 11.82 21.56
C ILE A 344 -8.40 10.49 22.29
N PRO A 345 -7.19 10.23 22.82
CA PRO A 345 -6.95 9.06 23.67
C PRO A 345 -7.91 8.96 24.86
N LEU A 346 -8.24 7.74 25.27
CA LEU A 346 -9.05 7.52 26.47
C LEU A 346 -8.27 7.87 27.74
N PRO A 347 -8.93 8.42 28.78
CA PRO A 347 -8.30 8.65 30.08
C PRO A 347 -7.73 7.33 30.65
N GLY A 348 -6.46 7.34 31.04
CA GLY A 348 -5.78 6.16 31.58
C GLY A 348 -5.18 5.22 30.54
N TRP A 349 -5.25 5.54 29.24
CA TRP A 349 -4.45 4.83 28.25
C TRP A 349 -2.96 5.12 28.46
N ASP A 350 -2.16 4.06 28.53
CA ASP A 350 -0.72 4.08 28.81
C ASP A 350 0.15 4.37 27.58
N GLY A 351 -0.47 4.72 26.46
CA GLY A 351 0.20 4.94 25.17
C GLY A 351 0.64 3.66 24.47
N ARG A 352 0.42 2.48 25.06
CA ARG A 352 0.88 1.20 24.50
C ARG A 352 -0.23 0.53 23.69
N LEU A 353 0.17 -0.04 22.57
CA LEU A 353 -0.70 -0.83 21.71
C LEU A 353 -0.72 -2.29 22.21
N ASN A 354 -1.87 -2.95 22.13
CA ASN A 354 -2.06 -4.32 22.60
C ASN A 354 -2.61 -5.22 21.49
N LYS A 355 -2.25 -6.52 21.55
CA LYS A 355 -2.76 -7.55 20.62
C LYS A 355 -4.29 -7.69 20.66
N ASN A 356 -4.89 -7.34 21.80
CA ASN A 356 -6.34 -7.43 22.03
C ASN A 356 -7.07 -6.10 21.82
N ASP A 357 -6.40 -5.04 21.33
CA ASP A 357 -7.11 -3.81 20.96
C ASP A 357 -8.20 -4.15 19.94
N CYS A 358 -9.39 -3.60 20.16
CA CYS A 358 -10.54 -3.81 19.28
C CYS A 358 -10.70 -2.64 18.31
N PHE A 359 -11.12 -2.96 17.09
CA PHE A 359 -11.39 -2.02 16.02
C PHE A 359 -12.82 -2.22 15.53
N THR A 360 -13.64 -1.18 15.62
CA THR A 360 -15.01 -1.18 15.10
C THR A 360 -15.00 -0.60 13.70
N PHE A 361 -15.25 -1.44 12.70
CA PHE A 361 -15.32 -1.07 11.29
C PHE A 361 -16.77 -0.83 10.88
N PRO A 362 -17.16 0.40 10.53
CA PRO A 362 -18.46 0.64 9.93
C PRO A 362 -18.58 -0.06 8.58
N ILE A 363 -19.80 -0.50 8.26
CA ILE A 363 -20.19 -1.02 6.96
C ILE A 363 -20.84 0.14 6.19
N PHE A 364 -20.05 0.82 5.37
CA PHE A 364 -20.46 2.02 4.66
C PHE A 364 -21.36 1.67 3.47
N GLN A 365 -22.55 2.27 3.44
CA GLN A 365 -23.42 2.24 2.26
C GLN A 365 -22.91 3.27 1.26
N ILE A 366 -22.41 2.80 0.12
CA ILE A 366 -21.88 3.67 -0.94
C ILE A 366 -22.91 3.85 -2.05
N SER A 367 -22.89 5.03 -2.68
CA SER A 367 -23.82 5.35 -3.77
C SER A 367 -23.59 4.45 -5.00
N THR A 368 -24.57 4.44 -5.91
CA THR A 368 -24.46 3.81 -7.24
C THR A 368 -23.24 4.33 -8.00
N GLU A 369 -22.94 5.63 -7.90
CA GLU A 369 -21.78 6.24 -8.56
C GLU A 369 -20.47 5.58 -8.13
N TYR A 370 -20.21 5.44 -6.82
CA TYR A 370 -18.99 4.80 -6.34
C TYR A 370 -18.98 3.30 -6.60
N THR A 371 -20.15 2.64 -6.48
CA THR A 371 -20.27 1.21 -6.82
C THR A 371 -19.89 0.95 -8.27
N HIS A 372 -20.37 1.81 -9.17
CA HIS A 372 -20.02 1.78 -10.58
C HIS A 372 -18.55 2.13 -10.83
N LYS A 373 -17.98 3.16 -10.17
CA LYS A 373 -16.54 3.48 -10.25
C LYS A 373 -15.66 2.29 -9.87
N MET A 374 -15.94 1.65 -8.73
CA MET A 374 -15.19 0.48 -8.25
C MET A 374 -15.30 -0.71 -9.21
N ASN A 375 -16.52 -1.05 -9.63
CA ASN A 375 -16.74 -2.12 -10.60
C ASN A 375 -16.14 -1.80 -11.98
N GLY A 376 -16.22 -0.55 -12.43
CA GLY A 376 -15.66 -0.10 -13.70
C GLY A 376 -14.14 -0.24 -13.73
N LEU A 377 -13.44 0.07 -12.65
CA LEU A 377 -11.99 -0.17 -12.54
C LEU A 377 -11.63 -1.66 -12.56
N LEU A 378 -12.44 -2.50 -11.90
CA LEU A 378 -12.29 -3.96 -11.97
C LEU A 378 -12.47 -4.46 -13.41
N LEU A 379 -13.53 -4.02 -14.10
CA LEU A 379 -13.78 -4.35 -15.50
C LEU A 379 -12.68 -3.83 -16.43
N ASP A 380 -12.20 -2.62 -16.21
CA ASP A 380 -11.18 -1.96 -17.03
C ASP A 380 -9.84 -2.67 -16.99
N ASN A 381 -9.52 -3.32 -15.87
CA ASN A 381 -8.30 -4.09 -15.67
C ASN A 381 -8.48 -5.59 -15.91
N ALA A 382 -9.70 -6.09 -16.17
CA ALA A 382 -9.96 -7.52 -16.26
C ALA A 382 -9.26 -8.20 -17.45
N PHE A 383 -8.77 -7.43 -18.44
CA PHE A 383 -8.04 -7.96 -19.59
C PHE A 383 -6.71 -8.65 -19.23
N HIS A 384 -6.19 -8.45 -18.02
CA HIS A 384 -5.05 -9.20 -17.49
C HIS A 384 -5.43 -10.60 -16.95
N GLY A 385 -6.72 -10.89 -16.82
CA GLY A 385 -7.25 -12.17 -16.35
C GLY A 385 -7.98 -12.94 -17.45
N SER A 386 -8.50 -14.13 -17.09
CA SER A 386 -9.27 -14.97 -18.01
C SER A 386 -10.77 -15.01 -17.69
N THR A 387 -11.19 -14.48 -16.54
CA THR A 387 -12.59 -14.57 -16.11
C THR A 387 -13.05 -13.41 -15.23
N ILE A 388 -14.33 -13.08 -15.35
CA ILE A 388 -15.06 -12.16 -14.48
C ILE A 388 -16.22 -12.93 -13.84
N ILE A 389 -16.23 -13.03 -12.52
CA ILE A 389 -17.26 -13.68 -11.73
C ILE A 389 -18.30 -12.66 -11.31
N PHE A 390 -19.57 -13.03 -11.41
CA PHE A 390 -20.71 -12.22 -10.98
C PHE A 390 -21.79 -13.13 -10.38
N ASN A 391 -22.71 -12.55 -9.60
CA ASN A 391 -23.81 -13.32 -9.00
C ASN A 391 -25.05 -13.29 -9.90
N ARG A 392 -25.56 -12.09 -10.25
CA ARG A 392 -26.72 -11.93 -11.14
C ARG A 392 -26.35 -11.51 -12.57
N GLN A 393 -26.85 -12.23 -13.57
CA GLN A 393 -26.54 -11.96 -14.98
C GLN A 393 -27.14 -10.64 -15.48
N ASP A 394 -28.39 -10.33 -15.12
CA ASP A 394 -29.05 -9.08 -15.51
C ASP A 394 -28.29 -7.86 -15.01
N VAL A 395 -27.94 -7.86 -13.71
CA VAL A 395 -27.17 -6.79 -13.05
C VAL A 395 -25.77 -6.67 -13.66
N PHE A 396 -25.12 -7.79 -13.95
CA PHE A 396 -23.81 -7.79 -14.60
C PHE A 396 -23.86 -7.18 -16.01
N LEU A 397 -24.87 -7.52 -16.81
CA LEU A 397 -25.04 -6.94 -18.15
C LEU A 397 -25.34 -5.45 -18.09
N ASP A 398 -26.16 -4.99 -17.14
CA ASP A 398 -26.41 -3.56 -16.91
C ASP A 398 -25.12 -2.81 -16.54
N LEU A 399 -24.27 -3.41 -15.71
CA LEU A 399 -22.97 -2.87 -15.34
C LEU A 399 -22.01 -2.77 -16.53
N VAL A 400 -21.93 -3.80 -17.39
CA VAL A 400 -21.07 -3.78 -18.58
C VAL A 400 -21.58 -2.74 -19.59
N GLU A 401 -22.89 -2.61 -19.76
CA GLU A 401 -23.50 -1.57 -20.59
C GLU A 401 -23.16 -0.16 -20.08
N TRP A 402 -23.29 0.06 -18.76
CA TRP A 402 -22.86 1.31 -18.13
C TRP A 402 -21.36 1.56 -18.40
N TYR A 403 -20.49 0.58 -18.14
CA TYR A 403 -19.05 0.73 -18.33
C TYR A 403 -18.72 1.09 -19.78
N LEU A 404 -19.34 0.48 -20.79
CA LEU A 404 -19.04 0.78 -22.20
C LEU A 404 -19.56 2.16 -22.66
N THR A 405 -20.66 2.65 -22.06
CA THR A 405 -21.33 3.90 -22.47
C THR A 405 -20.91 5.13 -21.66
N GLU A 406 -20.30 4.93 -20.49
CA GLU A 406 -19.82 5.97 -19.59
C GLU A 406 -18.76 6.88 -20.27
N PRO A 407 -18.64 8.18 -19.92
CA PRO A 407 -17.75 9.14 -20.58
C PRO A 407 -16.22 8.95 -20.46
N CYS A 408 -15.74 7.79 -20.00
CA CYS A 408 -14.32 7.46 -19.76
C CYS A 408 -13.72 8.19 -18.55
N GLU A 409 -14.53 8.57 -17.56
CA GLU A 409 -14.05 8.96 -16.23
C GLU A 409 -13.52 7.72 -15.48
N VAL A 410 -14.10 6.55 -15.76
CA VAL A 410 -13.73 5.26 -15.13
C VAL A 410 -13.08 4.35 -16.17
N GLY A 411 -11.80 4.59 -16.46
CA GLY A 411 -11.02 3.77 -17.38
C GLY A 411 -11.37 4.00 -18.87
N LYS A 412 -11.18 2.97 -19.70
CA LYS A 412 -11.22 3.01 -21.19
C LYS A 412 -10.24 4.03 -21.80
N ASN A 413 -9.24 4.38 -21.01
CA ASN A 413 -8.12 5.20 -21.42
C ASN A 413 -7.05 4.27 -21.99
N LEU A 414 -6.73 4.49 -23.26
CA LEU A 414 -5.75 3.73 -24.02
C LEU A 414 -4.41 4.43 -23.95
N THR A 415 -3.45 3.82 -23.26
CA THR A 415 -2.07 4.30 -23.14
C THR A 415 -1.14 3.15 -22.74
N GLY A 416 0.17 3.39 -22.79
CA GLY A 416 1.21 2.46 -22.35
C GLY A 416 1.35 1.19 -23.18
N GLU A 417 2.11 0.23 -22.65
CA GLU A 417 2.38 -1.08 -23.26
C GLU A 417 1.12 -1.91 -23.56
N ASN A 418 0.07 -1.75 -22.76
CA ASN A 418 -1.15 -2.56 -22.85
C ASN A 418 -2.23 -1.97 -23.77
N ARG A 419 -1.91 -0.88 -24.49
CA ARG A 419 -2.86 -0.12 -25.31
C ARG A 419 -3.69 -1.00 -26.26
N GLU A 420 -3.01 -1.83 -27.05
CA GLU A 420 -3.66 -2.65 -28.07
C GLU A 420 -4.44 -3.83 -27.47
N THR A 421 -3.90 -4.44 -26.42
CA THR A 421 -4.58 -5.51 -25.68
C THR A 421 -5.89 -5.01 -25.06
N LYS A 422 -5.84 -3.83 -24.43
CA LYS A 422 -7.02 -3.19 -23.83
C LYS A 422 -8.05 -2.78 -24.88
N ARG A 423 -7.61 -2.22 -26.02
CA ARG A 423 -8.50 -1.90 -27.15
C ARG A 423 -9.28 -3.14 -27.60
N LYS A 424 -8.57 -4.23 -27.89
CA LYS A 424 -9.19 -5.51 -28.30
C LYS A 424 -10.16 -6.03 -27.26
N TYR A 425 -9.80 -5.96 -25.98
CA TYR A 425 -10.68 -6.36 -24.88
C TYR A 425 -12.00 -5.58 -24.87
N ILE A 426 -11.95 -4.25 -24.99
CA ILE A 426 -13.14 -3.38 -25.01
C ILE A 426 -14.00 -3.65 -26.26
N GLU A 427 -13.37 -3.87 -27.41
CA GLU A 427 -14.06 -4.27 -28.64
C GLU A 427 -14.77 -5.62 -28.48
N GLN A 428 -14.13 -6.61 -27.85
CA GLN A 428 -14.75 -7.91 -27.57
C GLN A 428 -15.91 -7.81 -26.57
N LEU A 429 -15.83 -6.94 -25.55
CA LEU A 429 -16.97 -6.63 -24.68
C LEU A 429 -18.15 -6.05 -25.49
N THR A 430 -17.87 -5.14 -26.42
CA THR A 430 -18.89 -4.52 -27.28
C THR A 430 -19.59 -5.56 -28.16
N ILE A 431 -18.82 -6.45 -28.80
CA ILE A 431 -19.34 -7.56 -29.61
C ILE A 431 -20.16 -8.51 -28.74
N PHE A 432 -19.69 -8.82 -27.54
CA PHE A 432 -20.39 -9.65 -26.57
C PHE A 432 -21.75 -9.04 -26.19
N MET A 433 -21.82 -7.73 -25.88
CA MET A 433 -23.06 -7.06 -25.53
C MET A 433 -24.07 -7.08 -26.68
N ALA A 434 -23.62 -6.85 -27.92
CA ALA A 434 -24.47 -6.98 -29.10
C ALA A 434 -25.03 -8.41 -29.25
N ALA A 435 -24.23 -9.45 -28.98
CA ALA A 435 -24.69 -10.84 -28.97
C ALA A 435 -25.68 -11.16 -27.84
N GLN A 436 -25.67 -10.39 -26.74
CA GLN A 436 -26.68 -10.43 -25.68
C GLN A 436 -27.94 -9.61 -26.00
N GLY A 437 -28.03 -9.02 -27.20
CA GLY A 437 -29.18 -8.21 -27.64
C GLY A 437 -29.17 -6.77 -27.10
N ARG A 438 -28.01 -6.27 -26.65
CA ARG A 438 -27.82 -4.90 -26.15
C ARG A 438 -26.90 -4.13 -27.09
N GLU A 439 -27.48 -3.25 -27.91
CA GLU A 439 -26.68 -2.36 -28.77
C GLU A 439 -26.08 -1.23 -27.94
N VAL A 440 -24.74 -1.19 -27.86
CA VAL A 440 -24.01 -0.20 -27.07
C VAL A 440 -23.07 0.60 -27.96
N SER A 441 -23.05 1.92 -27.76
CA SER A 441 -22.11 2.82 -28.44
C SER A 441 -20.91 3.06 -27.51
N THR A 442 -19.86 2.26 -27.73
CA THR A 442 -18.68 2.29 -26.89
C THR A 442 -17.85 3.54 -27.12
N LYS A 443 -17.48 4.21 -26.02
CA LYS A 443 -16.55 5.35 -26.04
C LYS A 443 -15.19 4.90 -25.52
N ILE A 444 -14.15 5.31 -26.22
CA ILE A 444 -12.75 5.03 -25.87
C ILE A 444 -11.96 6.30 -26.11
N ILE A 445 -11.02 6.62 -25.23
CA ILE A 445 -10.14 7.79 -25.37
C ILE A 445 -8.70 7.32 -25.43
N ASP A 446 -7.93 7.84 -26.38
CA ASP A 446 -6.47 7.73 -26.38
C ASP A 446 -5.90 8.81 -25.47
N TRP A 447 -5.29 8.40 -24.36
CA TRP A 447 -4.68 9.34 -23.42
C TRP A 447 -3.31 9.81 -23.92
N PRO A 448 -2.93 11.07 -23.64
CA PRO A 448 -1.64 11.58 -24.04
C PRO A 448 -0.53 10.78 -23.37
N THR A 449 0.35 10.21 -24.19
CA THR A 449 1.60 9.61 -23.72
C THR A 449 2.67 10.69 -23.67
N ARG A 450 3.31 10.84 -22.52
CA ARG A 450 4.43 11.76 -22.35
C ARG A 450 5.67 11.18 -23.01
N LYS A 451 6.47 12.03 -23.68
CA LYS A 451 7.65 11.61 -24.47
C LYS A 451 8.95 12.25 -23.97
N ASP A 452 8.98 12.64 -22.71
CA ASP A 452 10.05 13.41 -22.07
C ASP A 452 10.83 12.61 -21.03
N LEU A 453 10.40 11.39 -20.72
CA LEU A 453 11.10 10.51 -19.79
C LEU A 453 12.10 9.61 -20.54
N ASP A 454 13.37 9.71 -20.14
CA ASP A 454 14.40 8.72 -20.45
C ASP A 454 14.16 7.50 -19.55
N ILE A 455 13.64 6.42 -20.15
CA ILE A 455 13.23 5.23 -19.40
C ILE A 455 14.45 4.46 -18.88
N ALA A 456 15.56 4.46 -19.63
CA ALA A 456 16.77 3.77 -19.21
C ALA A 456 17.37 4.45 -17.97
N ARG A 457 17.54 5.77 -18.02
CA ARG A 457 18.04 6.56 -16.90
C ARG A 457 17.13 6.49 -15.67
N PHE A 458 15.81 6.51 -15.89
CA PHE A 458 14.84 6.33 -14.81
C PHE A 458 15.02 4.98 -14.08
N ARG A 459 15.25 3.89 -14.83
CA ARG A 459 15.51 2.57 -14.25
C ARG A 459 16.83 2.51 -13.50
N GLU A 460 17.89 3.07 -14.08
CA GLU A 460 19.21 3.11 -13.43
C GLU A 460 19.16 3.86 -12.10
N ALA A 461 18.49 5.02 -12.06
CA ALA A 461 18.26 5.77 -10.83
C ALA A 461 17.45 4.97 -9.79
N GLY A 462 16.44 4.22 -10.24
CA GLY A 462 15.68 3.30 -9.39
C GLY A 462 16.56 2.21 -8.76
N ILE A 463 17.36 1.52 -9.58
CA ILE A 463 18.28 0.48 -9.12
C ILE A 463 19.32 1.04 -8.14
N ALA A 464 19.91 2.19 -8.45
CA ALA A 464 20.87 2.86 -7.58
C ALA A 464 20.25 3.20 -6.21
N SER A 465 19.03 3.72 -6.21
CA SER A 465 18.28 4.04 -4.98
C SER A 465 18.05 2.80 -4.11
N VAL A 466 17.70 1.66 -4.72
CA VAL A 466 17.51 0.40 -4.00
C VAL A 466 18.82 -0.12 -3.42
N ARG A 467 19.91 -0.12 -4.19
CA ARG A 467 21.22 -0.60 -3.73
C ARG A 467 21.73 0.20 -2.53
N TRP A 468 21.63 1.53 -2.61
CA TRP A 468 21.98 2.40 -1.51
C TRP A 468 21.15 2.10 -0.25
N ALA A 469 19.83 1.88 -0.40
CA ALA A 469 18.97 1.54 0.72
C ALA A 469 19.36 0.19 1.37
N GLN A 470 19.79 -0.78 0.57
CA GLN A 470 20.28 -2.07 1.06
C GLN A 470 21.64 -1.94 1.79
N GLU A 471 22.55 -1.09 1.31
CA GLU A 471 23.83 -0.82 1.97
C GLU A 471 23.62 -0.20 3.36
N LEU A 472 22.75 0.81 3.48
CA LEU A 472 22.41 1.40 4.77
C LEU A 472 21.76 0.43 5.76
N ALA A 473 21.07 -0.60 5.28
CA ALA A 473 20.51 -1.63 6.12
C ALA A 473 21.60 -2.58 6.64
N LYS A 474 22.62 -2.87 5.83
CA LYS A 474 23.76 -3.73 6.19
C LYS A 474 24.66 -3.07 7.23
N ASP A 475 24.97 -1.78 7.06
CA ASP A 475 25.82 -1.04 8.00
C ASP A 475 25.27 -1.05 9.46
N ARG A 476 23.94 -1.11 9.62
CA ARG A 476 23.28 -1.25 10.94
C ARG A 476 23.43 -2.64 11.54
N GLY A 477 23.45 -3.68 10.71
CA GLY A 477 23.66 -5.07 11.13
C GLY A 477 25.06 -5.24 11.74
N ASP A 478 26.07 -4.63 11.10
CA ASP A 478 27.46 -4.73 11.53
C ASP A 478 27.73 -3.89 12.80
N GLU A 479 27.08 -2.73 12.98
CA GLU A 479 27.18 -1.93 14.20
C GLU A 479 26.53 -2.62 15.41
N SER A 480 25.41 -3.32 15.21
CA SER A 480 24.73 -4.09 16.26
C SER A 480 25.50 -5.36 16.66
N GLU A 481 26.16 -6.04 15.72
CA GLU A 481 27.10 -7.14 16.03
C GLU A 481 28.37 -6.66 16.75
N GLN A 482 28.92 -5.48 16.38
CA GLN A 482 30.07 -4.90 17.09
C GLN A 482 29.74 -4.39 18.50
N ALA A 483 28.51 -3.92 18.73
CA ALA A 483 28.02 -3.57 20.07
C ALA A 483 27.83 -4.81 20.96
N GLY A 484 27.33 -5.92 20.39
CA GLY A 484 27.21 -7.21 21.11
C GLY A 484 28.56 -7.80 21.51
N THR A 485 29.59 -7.64 20.67
CA THR A 485 30.93 -8.21 20.93
C THR A 485 31.72 -7.43 22.00
N LYS A 486 31.33 -6.18 22.31
CA LYS A 486 31.95 -5.37 23.39
C LYS A 486 31.36 -5.61 24.79
N MET A 487 30.22 -6.30 24.91
CA MET A 487 29.58 -6.56 26.20
C MET A 487 30.00 -7.89 26.88
N GLU A 488 30.86 -8.70 26.26
CA GLU A 488 31.25 -10.02 26.78
C GLU A 488 32.59 -10.06 27.55
N LYS A 489 33.10 -8.92 28.04
CA LYS A 489 34.29 -8.90 28.93
C LYS A 489 34.16 -7.89 30.07
N GLN A 490 33.37 -8.22 31.08
CA GLN A 490 33.64 -7.78 32.45
C GLN A 490 33.27 -8.87 33.46
N PRO A 491 34.17 -9.25 34.39
CA PRO A 491 33.95 -10.34 35.32
C PRO A 491 33.07 -9.93 36.49
N VAL A 492 32.14 -10.82 36.84
CA VAL A 492 31.36 -10.82 38.07
C VAL A 492 32.30 -11.03 39.27
N ASN A 493 32.19 -10.19 40.29
CA ASN A 493 32.65 -10.50 41.64
C ASN A 493 31.66 -9.98 42.70
N GLU A 494 31.69 -10.67 43.84
CA GLU A 494 30.64 -10.91 44.82
C GLU A 494 30.36 -9.78 45.85
N ALA A 495 29.08 -9.77 46.30
CA ALA A 495 28.54 -9.66 47.67
C ALA A 495 28.82 -8.45 48.61
N ASP A 496 27.72 -7.70 48.88
CA ASP A 496 27.04 -7.34 50.17
C ASP A 496 27.82 -6.65 51.33
N PRO A 497 27.19 -5.96 52.35
CA PRO A 497 25.78 -5.62 52.61
C PRO A 497 25.50 -4.13 52.99
N GLY A 498 24.21 -3.77 53.17
CA GLY A 498 23.69 -2.43 53.57
C GLY A 498 24.12 -1.92 54.97
N PRO A 499 23.60 -0.77 55.49
CA PRO A 499 22.18 -0.69 55.88
C PRO A 499 21.48 0.71 55.83
N GLU A 500 20.13 0.65 55.93
CA GLU A 500 19.18 1.53 56.65
C GLU A 500 19.21 3.07 56.57
N GLY A 501 18.03 3.69 56.34
CA GLY A 501 17.70 4.98 56.97
C GLY A 501 16.64 5.89 56.31
N MET A 502 15.42 5.84 56.85
CA MET A 502 14.42 6.94 57.01
C MET A 502 13.72 7.63 55.82
N SER A 503 12.38 7.51 55.81
CA SER A 503 11.38 8.46 55.28
C SER A 503 10.98 9.49 56.37
N PRO A 504 9.94 10.34 56.24
CA PRO A 504 9.34 11.11 55.12
C PRO A 504 9.11 12.61 55.52
N ASN A 505 8.23 13.31 54.79
CA ASN A 505 7.46 14.56 55.10
C ASN A 505 7.97 15.85 54.47
N GLU A 506 7.13 16.84 54.13
CA GLU A 506 5.70 17.01 53.80
C GLU A 506 5.55 18.51 53.46
N SER A 507 4.43 18.88 52.81
CA SER A 507 3.85 20.25 52.73
C SER A 507 4.60 21.25 51.84
N GLY A 508 3.97 22.05 50.99
CA GLY A 508 2.59 22.52 50.94
C GLY A 508 2.63 24.05 50.85
N THR A 509 1.77 24.65 50.02
CA THR A 509 0.95 25.87 50.26
C THR A 509 0.77 26.72 48.99
N SER A 510 -0.49 27.07 48.82
CA SER A 510 -1.26 27.81 47.81
C SER A 510 -1.26 29.35 47.94
N ARG A 511 -1.96 30.00 46.99
CA ARG A 511 -2.61 31.35 46.96
C ARG A 511 -1.89 32.37 46.05
N GLU A 512 -2.54 33.28 45.31
CA GLU A 512 -3.94 33.72 45.19
C GLU A 512 -4.10 34.58 43.91
N ASP A 513 -5.36 34.89 43.61
CA ASP A 513 -5.95 35.55 42.43
C ASP A 513 -5.56 37.01 42.16
N ALA A 514 -5.73 37.47 40.91
CA ALA A 514 -6.28 38.79 40.57
C ALA A 514 -6.63 38.97 39.07
N GLU A 515 -7.93 39.08 38.81
CA GLU A 515 -8.66 40.04 37.94
C GLU A 515 -8.21 40.38 36.50
N GLU A 516 -9.13 40.09 35.57
CA GLU A 516 -9.42 40.71 34.26
C GLU A 516 -9.75 42.23 34.41
N PRO A 517 -9.59 43.09 33.35
CA PRO A 517 -10.52 43.05 32.21
C PRO A 517 -10.03 43.56 30.82
N ASP A 518 -10.90 43.29 29.84
CA ASP A 518 -11.23 44.00 28.59
C ASP A 518 -10.55 43.66 27.24
N GLN A 519 -11.43 43.69 26.22
CA GLN A 519 -11.43 42.97 24.94
C GLN A 519 -10.77 43.71 23.74
N LEU A 520 -10.23 42.87 22.83
CA LEU A 520 -10.18 42.93 21.34
C LEU A 520 -9.25 43.97 20.65
N PRO A 521 -8.70 43.70 19.42
CA PRO A 521 -9.24 42.79 18.39
C PRO A 521 -8.31 41.72 17.80
N ASP A 522 -8.99 40.77 17.15
CA ASP A 522 -8.51 39.69 16.28
C ASP A 522 -7.48 40.14 15.24
N GLU A 523 -6.27 39.59 15.36
CA GLU A 523 -5.34 39.14 14.32
C GLU A 523 -3.96 39.07 14.97
N VAL A 524 -3.25 37.95 14.74
CA VAL A 524 -1.91 37.64 15.27
C VAL A 524 -1.89 37.14 16.73
N THR A 525 -1.92 35.81 16.92
CA THR A 525 -0.93 35.12 17.79
C THR A 525 -1.05 33.59 17.68
N ASN A 526 -0.23 33.00 16.83
CA ASN A 526 0.19 31.59 16.93
C ASN A 526 1.41 31.50 17.88
N PHE A 527 1.28 32.04 19.10
CA PHE A 527 2.40 32.30 20.00
C PHE A 527 2.88 31.06 20.77
N GLY A 528 2.03 30.04 20.93
CA GLY A 528 2.34 28.85 21.74
C GLY A 528 3.29 27.85 21.07
N SER A 529 3.17 27.66 19.76
CA SER A 529 4.05 26.81 18.95
C SER A 529 5.35 27.55 18.58
N TYR A 530 5.31 28.87 18.38
CA TYR A 530 6.50 29.69 18.11
C TYR A 530 7.45 29.81 19.32
N LEU A 531 6.92 30.02 20.54
CA LEU A 531 7.74 30.09 21.75
C LEU A 531 8.39 28.75 22.14
N ARG A 532 7.76 27.62 21.83
CA ARG A 532 8.36 26.28 22.04
C ARG A 532 9.36 25.91 20.96
N LEU A 533 9.11 26.32 19.72
CA LEU A 533 10.14 26.26 18.68
C LEU A 533 11.39 27.04 19.13
N GLN A 534 11.20 28.23 19.70
CA GLN A 534 12.28 29.07 20.20
C GLN A 534 13.05 28.45 21.38
N SER A 535 12.41 27.63 22.23
CA SER A 535 13.10 26.88 23.29
C SER A 535 13.88 25.67 22.77
N TYR A 536 13.38 24.96 21.74
CA TYR A 536 14.11 23.83 21.13
C TYR A 536 15.28 24.28 20.24
N LEU A 537 15.12 25.40 19.54
CA LEU A 537 16.21 26.02 18.77
C LEU A 537 17.30 26.59 19.70
N GLN A 538 17.03 26.82 20.99
CA GLN A 538 18.05 27.18 21.97
C GLN A 538 18.95 26.01 22.40
N GLU A 539 18.51 24.76 22.23
CA GLU A 539 19.25 23.55 22.65
C GLU A 539 20.20 23.02 21.57
N ASP A 540 19.92 23.25 20.28
CA ASP A 540 20.77 22.83 19.17
C ASP A 540 20.97 23.95 18.14
N THR A 541 22.17 24.53 18.20
CA THR A 541 22.59 25.69 17.40
C THR A 541 22.55 25.41 15.90
N LEU A 542 22.81 24.18 15.45
CA LEU A 542 22.88 23.85 14.03
C LEU A 542 21.49 23.77 13.41
N LEU A 543 20.58 23.07 14.10
CA LEU A 543 19.18 22.94 13.70
C LEU A 543 18.49 24.30 13.65
N ARG A 544 18.79 25.15 14.64
CA ARG A 544 18.36 26.54 14.69
C ARG A 544 18.81 27.34 13.48
N LEU A 545 20.10 27.28 13.16
CA LEU A 545 20.66 28.02 12.04
C LEU A 545 20.05 27.57 10.70
N ILE A 546 19.82 26.27 10.51
CA ILE A 546 19.18 25.74 9.30
C ILE A 546 17.72 26.20 9.20
N TYR A 547 16.95 26.08 10.28
CA TYR A 547 15.53 26.46 10.29
C TYR A 547 15.32 27.97 10.13
N GLU A 548 16.08 28.79 10.88
CA GLU A 548 16.05 30.25 10.77
C GLU A 548 16.42 30.68 9.35
N ARG A 549 17.44 30.05 8.73
CA ARG A 549 17.88 30.39 7.38
C ARG A 549 16.88 30.02 6.29
N ILE A 550 16.26 28.84 6.38
CA ILE A 550 15.21 28.44 5.43
C ILE A 550 13.99 29.36 5.59
N THR A 551 13.65 29.78 6.81
CA THR A 551 12.55 30.71 7.10
C THR A 551 12.84 32.14 6.59
N GLU A 552 14.06 32.64 6.78
CA GLU A 552 14.52 33.92 6.22
C GLU A 552 14.42 33.94 4.68
N LEU A 553 14.85 32.85 4.03
CA LEU A 553 14.77 32.70 2.58
C LEU A 553 13.32 32.65 2.10
N ALA A 554 12.40 32.07 2.88
CA ALA A 554 10.98 31.99 2.52
C ALA A 554 10.24 33.31 2.77
N ALA A 555 10.70 34.12 3.73
CA ALA A 555 10.15 35.45 4.03
C ALA A 555 10.68 36.54 3.07
N ALA A 556 11.81 36.30 2.38
CA ALA A 556 12.35 37.20 1.38
C ALA A 556 11.49 37.17 0.11
N SER A 557 10.51 38.06 0.03
CA SER A 557 9.73 38.37 -1.19
C SER A 557 10.67 38.64 -2.38
N PRO A 558 10.27 38.42 -3.66
CA PRO A 558 11.16 38.44 -4.83
C PRO A 558 11.84 39.79 -5.16
N SER A 559 11.69 40.80 -4.31
CA SER A 559 12.23 42.14 -4.48
C SER A 559 13.62 42.35 -3.87
N HIS A 560 14.26 41.35 -3.25
CA HIS A 560 15.62 41.50 -2.73
C HIS A 560 16.69 41.24 -3.81
N PRO A 561 17.65 42.16 -4.08
CA PRO A 561 18.55 42.08 -5.25
C PRO A 561 19.61 40.97 -5.20
N ASN A 562 19.73 40.26 -4.08
CA ASN A 562 20.83 39.33 -3.79
C ASN A 562 20.36 37.87 -3.61
N VAL A 563 19.11 37.54 -3.93
CA VAL A 563 18.68 36.13 -3.95
C VAL A 563 19.07 35.54 -5.32
N PRO A 564 19.90 34.48 -5.37
CA PRO A 564 20.18 33.77 -6.62
C PRO A 564 18.87 33.34 -7.28
N ARG A 565 18.68 33.70 -8.55
CA ARG A 565 17.43 33.49 -9.31
C ARG A 565 17.09 32.02 -9.63
N ASP A 566 17.86 31.06 -9.13
CA ASP A 566 17.76 29.65 -9.50
C ASP A 566 16.88 28.79 -8.59
N VAL A 567 16.30 29.33 -7.51
CA VAL A 567 15.40 28.54 -6.66
C VAL A 567 13.97 28.84 -7.04
N SER A 568 13.28 27.87 -7.65
CA SER A 568 11.84 27.95 -7.84
C SER A 568 11.16 28.02 -6.46
N THR A 569 10.15 28.88 -6.31
CA THR A 569 9.43 29.07 -5.03
C THR A 569 8.92 27.75 -4.44
N GLY A 570 8.65 26.76 -5.30
CA GLY A 570 8.25 25.41 -4.92
C GLY A 570 9.32 24.63 -4.16
N GLU A 571 10.61 24.71 -4.54
CA GLU A 571 11.68 23.94 -3.88
C GLU A 571 11.90 24.33 -2.41
N LEU A 572 11.69 25.61 -2.09
CA LEU A 572 11.84 26.13 -0.74
C LEU A 572 10.66 25.73 0.15
N GLU A 573 9.44 25.72 -0.40
CA GLU A 573 8.24 25.22 0.26
C GLU A 573 8.34 23.70 0.53
N HIS A 574 8.89 22.93 -0.41
CA HIS A 574 9.18 21.50 -0.23
C HIS A 574 10.24 21.24 0.86
N SER A 575 11.26 22.10 0.96
CA SER A 575 12.30 21.98 1.98
C SER A 575 11.75 22.26 3.39
N LEU A 576 10.98 23.34 3.55
CA LEU A 576 10.22 23.62 4.78
C LEU A 576 9.27 22.47 5.13
N ALA A 577 8.73 21.82 4.11
CA ALA A 577 7.83 20.72 4.29
C ALA A 577 8.50 19.48 4.89
N MET A 578 9.62 19.05 4.32
CA MET A 578 10.41 17.92 4.84
C MET A 578 10.87 18.14 6.29
N PHE A 579 11.29 19.36 6.64
CA PHE A 579 11.66 19.71 8.01
C PHE A 579 10.47 19.66 8.98
N ARG A 580 9.26 20.04 8.53
CA ARG A 580 8.04 19.94 9.34
C ARG A 580 7.59 18.49 9.54
N ILE A 581 7.68 17.64 8.51
CA ILE A 581 7.40 16.20 8.65
C ILE A 581 8.35 15.61 9.69
N TRP A 582 9.66 15.83 9.53
CA TRP A 582 10.65 15.32 10.47
C TRP A 582 10.40 15.81 11.90
N HIS A 583 10.10 17.10 12.08
CA HIS A 583 9.78 17.67 13.39
C HIS A 583 8.49 17.09 14.00
N ILE A 584 7.44 16.87 13.21
CA ILE A 584 6.18 16.27 13.68
C ILE A 584 6.37 14.79 14.01
N SER A 585 7.09 14.03 13.19
CA SER A 585 7.46 12.64 13.46
C SER A 585 8.34 12.53 14.71
N ALA A 586 9.29 13.46 14.90
CA ALA A 586 10.06 13.59 16.13
C ALA A 586 9.21 14.02 17.35
N HIS A 587 8.11 14.75 17.13
CA HIS A 587 7.17 15.16 18.18
C HIS A 587 6.23 14.03 18.61
N MET A 588 5.94 13.05 17.75
CA MET A 588 5.16 11.86 18.12
C MET A 588 5.92 10.92 19.05
N ASP A 589 7.23 11.07 19.19
CA ASP A 589 8.04 10.50 20.28
C ASP A 589 7.75 11.28 21.59
N ARG A 590 6.57 11.01 22.16
CA ARG A 590 6.06 11.62 23.41
C ARG A 590 6.78 11.16 24.69
N ASP A 591 7.79 10.32 24.58
CA ASP A 591 8.56 9.90 25.72
C ASP A 591 9.79 10.82 25.84
N ASP A 592 9.96 11.50 26.98
CA ASP A 592 11.17 12.21 27.42
C ASP A 592 12.41 11.28 27.55
N LYS A 593 12.47 10.16 26.82
CA LYS A 593 13.50 9.11 26.88
C LYS A 593 14.83 9.51 26.27
N PHE A 594 14.87 10.57 25.47
CA PHE A 594 16.10 11.00 24.78
C PHE A 594 16.65 12.29 25.38
N GLU A 595 16.98 12.28 26.67
CA GLU A 595 17.92 13.25 27.24
C GLU A 595 19.37 12.82 26.92
N GLY A 596 20.20 13.79 26.47
CA GLY A 596 21.65 13.62 26.32
C GLY A 596 22.21 13.69 24.89
N ASN A 597 23.55 13.62 24.80
CA ASN A 597 24.30 13.58 23.54
C ASN A 597 23.85 12.38 22.68
N GLY A 598 23.59 12.62 21.39
CA GLY A 598 23.10 11.58 20.45
C GLY A 598 21.58 11.56 20.23
N ARG A 599 20.83 12.51 20.80
CA ARG A 599 19.38 12.65 20.55
C ARG A 599 19.04 12.80 19.07
N LEU A 600 19.80 13.63 18.34
CA LEU A 600 19.60 13.85 16.90
C LEU A 600 19.77 12.56 16.10
N GLU A 601 20.80 11.78 16.42
CA GLU A 601 21.07 10.49 15.79
C GLU A 601 19.93 9.49 16.02
N LYS A 602 19.41 9.44 17.25
CA LYS A 602 18.26 8.60 17.61
C LYS A 602 16.96 9.05 16.94
N LEU A 603 16.74 10.36 16.81
CA LEU A 603 15.60 10.93 16.07
C LEU A 603 15.70 10.67 14.57
N LEU A 604 16.91 10.73 14.00
CA LEU A 604 17.17 10.37 12.61
C LEU A 604 16.96 8.88 12.35
N GLN A 605 17.44 8.02 13.25
CA GLN A 605 17.19 6.58 13.22
C GLN A 605 15.69 6.28 13.32
N SER A 606 14.98 6.91 14.25
CA SER A 606 13.53 6.77 14.43
C SER A 606 12.77 7.23 13.17
N PHE A 607 13.09 8.41 12.64
CA PHE A 607 12.48 8.93 11.41
C PHE A 607 12.70 8.00 10.22
N GLN A 608 13.91 7.44 10.09
CA GLN A 608 14.21 6.46 9.06
C GLN A 608 13.42 5.15 9.21
N THR A 609 13.20 4.67 10.43
CA THR A 609 12.41 3.44 10.67
C THR A 609 10.91 3.64 10.44
N GLN A 610 10.44 4.89 10.50
CA GLN A 610 9.02 5.23 10.38
C GLN A 610 8.62 5.64 8.96
N GLU A 611 9.55 6.22 8.19
CA GLU A 611 9.29 6.68 6.83
C GLU A 611 9.90 5.74 5.77
N PRO A 612 9.29 5.65 4.57
CA PRO A 612 9.89 4.94 3.45
C PRO A 612 11.29 5.50 3.11
N ASN A 613 12.21 4.62 2.69
CA ASN A 613 13.62 4.97 2.48
C ASN A 613 13.82 6.16 1.53
N PHE A 614 13.00 6.31 0.50
CA PHE A 614 13.10 7.44 -0.44
C PHE A 614 12.71 8.79 0.17
N VAL A 615 11.86 8.80 1.20
CA VAL A 615 11.47 10.01 1.95
C VAL A 615 12.61 10.47 2.84
N PHE A 616 13.20 9.51 3.54
CA PHE A 616 14.38 9.74 4.36
C PHE A 616 15.56 10.23 3.50
N LEU A 617 15.72 9.68 2.30
CA LEU A 617 16.67 10.14 1.29
C LEU A 617 16.48 11.60 0.89
N HIS A 618 15.26 11.96 0.51
CA HIS A 618 14.96 13.34 0.11
C HIS A 618 15.20 14.31 1.27
N PHE A 619 14.93 13.87 2.50
CA PHE A 619 15.21 14.63 3.71
C PHE A 619 16.72 14.87 3.92
N LEU A 620 17.55 13.82 3.80
CA LEU A 620 19.01 13.92 3.93
C LEU A 620 19.65 14.81 2.86
N LYS A 621 19.24 14.66 1.58
CA LYS A 621 19.71 15.52 0.48
C LYS A 621 19.45 17.00 0.77
N ARG A 622 18.27 17.32 1.30
CA ARG A 622 17.89 18.70 1.63
C ARG A 622 18.64 19.25 2.86
N ILE A 623 18.95 18.42 3.85
CA ILE A 623 19.82 18.80 4.98
C ILE A 623 21.23 19.14 4.48
N ARG A 624 21.84 18.28 3.65
CA ARG A 624 23.18 18.52 3.07
C ARG A 624 23.22 19.82 2.28
N HIS A 625 22.21 20.06 1.44
CA HIS A 625 22.10 21.30 0.67
C HIS A 625 21.92 22.55 1.57
N ALA A 626 21.18 22.44 2.68
CA ALA A 626 21.05 23.53 3.65
C ALA A 626 22.36 23.81 4.42
N LEU A 627 23.09 22.76 4.81
CA LEU A 627 24.40 22.86 5.47
C LEU A 627 25.47 23.46 4.54
N LYS A 628 25.50 23.08 3.25
CA LYS A 628 26.38 23.66 2.22
C LYS A 628 26.23 25.19 2.12
N ARG A 629 24.99 25.70 2.20
CA ARG A 629 24.74 27.15 2.17
C ARG A 629 25.20 27.88 3.44
N GLN A 630 25.33 27.17 4.55
CA GLN A 630 25.88 27.70 5.79
C GLN A 630 27.42 27.75 5.74
N GLU A 631 28.07 26.73 5.19
CA GLU A 631 29.54 26.66 5.09
C GLU A 631 30.13 27.57 4.02
N GLN A 632 29.39 27.85 2.93
CA GLN A 632 29.77 28.84 1.91
C GLN A 632 29.87 30.29 2.45
N ALA A 633 29.37 30.55 3.66
CA ALA A 633 29.61 31.81 4.35
C ALA A 633 31.00 31.87 5.03
N SER A 634 31.76 30.78 5.08
CA SER A 634 32.97 30.69 5.90
C SER A 634 34.19 29.96 5.32
N LEU A 635 34.15 29.21 4.20
CA LEU A 635 35.35 28.71 3.50
C LEU A 635 35.01 28.14 2.10
N VAL A 636 35.98 28.14 1.19
CA VAL A 636 35.87 27.54 -0.17
C VAL A 636 36.23 26.06 -0.06
N VAL A 637 35.24 25.18 -0.17
CA VAL A 637 35.39 23.72 -0.27
C VAL A 637 35.21 23.32 -1.74
N ASP A 638 36.00 22.37 -2.22
CA ASP A 638 35.95 21.86 -3.60
C ASP A 638 34.68 21.00 -3.80
N GLU A 639 34.03 21.16 -4.94
CA GLU A 639 32.67 20.67 -5.21
C GLU A 639 32.60 19.13 -5.28
N LYS A 640 33.73 18.49 -5.58
CA LYS A 640 33.89 17.04 -5.72
C LYS A 640 33.96 16.26 -4.41
N ASP A 641 34.30 16.92 -3.31
CA ASP A 641 34.40 16.26 -2.00
C ASP A 641 33.02 16.15 -1.31
N LEU A 642 31.95 16.60 -1.98
CA LEU A 642 30.58 16.72 -1.48
C LEU A 642 29.53 15.98 -2.34
N GLU A 643 29.96 15.25 -3.37
CA GLU A 643 29.08 14.43 -4.21
C GLU A 643 28.59 13.22 -3.41
N GLY A 644 27.28 13.18 -3.15
CA GLY A 644 26.58 11.98 -2.73
C GLY A 644 25.91 11.31 -3.93
N PRO A 645 25.62 9.99 -3.88
CA PRO A 645 25.01 9.26 -5.00
C PRO A 645 23.65 9.81 -5.45
N GLU A 646 23.03 10.73 -4.70
CA GLU A 646 21.79 11.42 -5.05
C GLU A 646 21.93 12.61 -6.02
N ASP A 647 23.16 13.05 -6.31
CA ASP A 647 23.44 14.22 -7.16
C ASP A 647 23.57 13.86 -8.65
N ASP A 648 23.83 12.59 -8.97
CA ASP A 648 23.75 12.05 -10.35
C ASP A 648 22.31 12.01 -10.92
N ILE A 649 21.31 12.21 -10.05
CA ILE A 649 19.88 12.19 -10.40
C ILE A 649 19.46 13.50 -11.08
N ASP A 650 19.93 14.66 -10.62
CA ASP A 650 19.49 15.98 -11.11
C ASP A 650 20.26 16.47 -12.35
N ASP A 651 21.53 16.05 -12.54
CA ASP A 651 22.44 16.70 -13.50
C ASP A 651 22.45 16.14 -14.92
N GLY A 652 21.48 15.29 -15.29
CA GLY A 652 21.45 14.75 -16.66
C GLY A 652 22.58 13.77 -16.98
N LYS A 653 23.44 13.42 -16.00
CA LYS A 653 24.64 12.59 -16.17
C LYS A 653 24.61 11.41 -15.21
N LEU A 654 23.93 10.38 -15.66
CA LEU A 654 24.41 9.00 -15.79
C LEU A 654 23.31 8.27 -16.53
#